data_AF-A0A352BD45-F1
#
_entry.id   AF-A0A352BD45-F1
#
_cell.length_a   1.000
_cell.length_b   1.000
_cell.length_c   1.000
_cell.angle_alpha   90.00
_cell.angle_beta   90.00
_cell.angle_gamma   90.00
#
_symmetry.space_group_name_H-M   'P 1'
#
loop_
_entity.id
_entity.type
_entity.pdbx_description
1 polymer ?
#
loop_
_entity_poly.entity_id
_entity_poly.type
_entity_poly.pdbx_seq_one_letter_code
_entity_poly.pdbx_strand_id
1 'polypeptide(L)'
;MGRKLPLKILSLVILFPMLFFSCGKKKSLEDVSLESDPRQNVNGLFPEHVSIRTMTQSYCLYGEFILSGGRIYYKAPGDEEWSLFLKTGLPHSSKINPFKRFSAPEKIVEICADGDSLYAFDDEGFLYVCYLNQTELLTPFEWKKQFGFPSDDTLHQTPEAAKKRAWSMGARRSEVLWYEDIYGNQHHFGTMGLETVYFLSEDGKRIRFTDSGLPQDFSRSIETPLHGTFISENISASASTLFVIGSQGRMFTRLIDFDTMGCDPMFFQYTYDKLPQTMTGSDYLSNYSPWALPAEDWMEQPKIPLSGEARLTRFISIAQNGLGNEARVLRVAGLDSEGNTGFYYKQLKDKSWLFAPVNLFFSDDDFLDYKKSETTGMQEIVLKGYITKNGSVMPEIECEINGLGLHSTDDCTVTLRKGNDSYTCRLYLVEKWTYIKRGDPGYDGSTRNYFITAECGFEGLQDADEDFAFLIKDLFAQKNHALFAISGEATKDYVQLEITGSDWNEFLKPLTPINSYMMFFSSNPQTSIQPAVSKYFYTLSLPILKQSVSDSLMLENEKIYAEDDKEYVERIIEENRLYLKKLKDERKNYKEIKDSAEMSRWGYTTLELITRVTFLNHLNFPKIKQMTSVGGDLLETNVQSLSSIVDYLDWSYKSVEGLVKHRIKRYSHLLDSIEDGEPSSLNGTVQPSYPDYYNLVNLPFHAVEKDADGQILKRLEMIDFIPYFPGYYIQNADGRMILVMLKDSPSVIDEYLSEYTTEDLAENPLSIKAQFMSISFPSEKSLFEDLNDIRYEYSDGILEWNGTDATVWMKTAVFEKEMIFHGTEEEKK
;
A
#
# COMPACT_ATOMS: atom_id res chain seq x y z
N MET A 1 36.93 6.37 40.27
CA MET A 1 38.04 6.26 39.28
C MET A 1 37.45 5.86 37.95
N GLY A 2 37.45 6.73 36.95
CA GLY A 2 36.98 6.39 35.61
C GLY A 2 38.13 6.00 34.68
N ARG A 3 37.86 5.11 33.73
CA ARG A 3 38.67 4.92 32.52
C ARG A 3 37.77 4.94 31.29
N LYS A 4 37.74 6.09 30.61
CA LYS A 4 37.28 6.17 29.21
C LYS A 4 38.37 5.53 28.33
N LEU A 5 37.98 4.70 27.35
CA LEU A 5 38.82 4.43 26.18
C LEU A 5 38.39 5.38 25.03
N PRO A 6 39.30 5.83 24.15
CA PRO A 6 39.04 7.00 23.31
C PRO A 6 38.63 6.65 21.87
N LEU A 7 37.57 7.31 21.38
CA LEU A 7 37.35 7.51 19.94
C LEU A 7 38.10 8.78 19.51
N LYS A 8 39.20 8.64 18.75
CA LYS A 8 39.87 9.76 18.05
C LYS A 8 40.66 9.28 16.83
N ILE A 9 40.03 9.27 15.66
CA ILE A 9 40.69 9.58 14.39
C ILE A 9 39.72 10.39 13.51
N LEU A 10 39.84 11.72 13.55
CA LEU A 10 39.75 12.60 12.37
C LEU A 10 40.16 14.03 12.79
N SER A 11 41.12 14.61 12.07
CA SER A 11 41.62 15.97 12.34
C SER A 11 42.11 16.64 11.05
N LEU A 12 41.47 17.77 10.70
CA LEU A 12 41.97 18.82 9.77
C LEU A 12 42.12 18.40 8.28
N VAL A 13 42.03 19.29 7.28
CA VAL A 13 42.57 20.66 7.18
C VAL A 13 41.56 21.68 6.59
N ILE A 14 41.75 22.95 6.97
CA ILE A 14 40.97 24.15 6.61
C ILE A 14 41.62 24.88 5.41
N LEU A 15 40.83 25.54 4.54
CA LEU A 15 41.25 26.73 3.77
C LEU A 15 40.05 27.61 3.32
N PHE A 16 40.08 28.89 3.73
CA PHE A 16 39.33 30.06 3.20
C PHE A 16 40.34 30.92 2.38
N PRO A 17 39.99 32.03 1.67
CA PRO A 17 38.75 32.83 1.68
C PRO A 17 38.17 33.02 0.25
N MET A 18 37.31 33.98 -0.14
CA MET A 18 36.65 35.14 0.49
C MET A 18 35.37 35.50 -0.32
N LEU A 19 34.34 36.15 0.26
CA LEU A 19 33.36 36.95 -0.51
C LEU A 19 32.59 37.98 0.36
N PHE A 20 32.09 39.05 -0.27
CA PHE A 20 31.67 40.29 0.36
C PHE A 20 30.30 40.25 1.06
N PHE A 21 30.16 41.06 2.12
CA PHE A 21 28.86 41.40 2.70
C PHE A 21 28.06 42.32 1.77
N SER A 22 26.78 42.00 1.57
CA SER A 22 25.75 42.97 1.20
C SER A 22 24.72 43.05 2.32
N CYS A 23 24.43 44.26 2.81
CA CYS A 23 23.55 44.48 3.94
C CYS A 23 22.11 44.73 3.44
N GLY A 24 21.25 43.73 3.59
CA GLY A 24 19.82 43.84 3.27
C GLY A 24 19.09 44.71 4.31
N LYS A 25 18.39 45.75 3.84
CA LYS A 25 17.56 46.63 4.70
C LYS A 25 16.38 45.87 5.31
N LYS A 26 15.98 46.22 6.53
CA LYS A 26 14.62 45.94 7.04
C LYS A 26 13.59 46.51 6.04
N LYS A 27 12.67 45.68 5.55
CA LYS A 27 11.40 46.16 4.97
C LYS A 27 10.38 46.38 6.10
N SER A 28 9.59 47.44 5.99
CA SER A 28 8.38 47.66 6.79
C SER A 28 7.24 46.72 6.34
N LEU A 29 6.24 46.57 7.20
CA LEU A 29 5.24 45.50 7.18
C LEU A 29 4.04 45.71 6.22
N GLU A 30 4.13 46.65 5.27
CA GLU A 30 2.94 47.22 4.60
C GLU A 30 2.58 46.64 3.21
N ASP A 31 3.40 45.74 2.62
CA ASP A 31 3.10 45.08 1.34
C ASP A 31 3.16 43.54 1.46
N VAL A 32 2.09 42.92 1.98
CA VAL A 32 1.90 41.46 2.00
C VAL A 32 0.59 41.11 1.28
N SER A 33 0.66 40.35 0.18
CA SER A 33 -0.54 39.80 -0.47
C SER A 33 -1.16 38.70 0.39
N LEU A 34 -2.48 38.74 0.53
CA LEU A 34 -3.26 37.80 1.35
C LEU A 34 -3.53 36.52 0.55
N GLU A 35 -2.52 35.66 0.43
CA GLU A 35 -2.57 34.41 -0.35
C GLU A 35 -2.77 33.12 0.46
N SER A 36 -2.98 33.19 1.78
CA SER A 36 -3.43 32.00 2.54
C SER A 36 -4.94 31.79 2.39
N ASP A 37 -5.39 30.54 2.34
CA ASP A 37 -6.82 30.21 2.20
C ASP A 37 -7.61 30.84 3.36
N PRO A 38 -8.48 31.84 3.11
CA PRO A 38 -9.17 32.57 4.17
C PRO A 38 -10.09 31.66 4.99
N ARG A 39 -10.52 30.51 4.44
CA ARG A 39 -11.36 29.51 5.13
C ARG A 39 -10.61 28.77 6.25
N GLN A 40 -9.28 28.80 6.25
CA GLN A 40 -8.45 28.19 7.29
C GLN A 40 -8.03 29.18 8.39
N ASN A 41 -8.26 30.49 8.21
CA ASN A 41 -7.83 31.53 9.14
C ASN A 41 -8.87 31.79 10.26
N VAL A 42 -9.37 30.71 10.87
CA VAL A 42 -10.48 30.69 11.85
C VAL A 42 -10.20 31.54 13.09
N ASN A 43 -8.94 31.69 13.49
CA ASN A 43 -8.55 32.52 14.64
C ASN A 43 -8.45 34.02 14.26
N GLY A 44 -8.56 34.37 12.97
CA GLY A 44 -8.16 35.65 12.40
C GLY A 44 -6.73 35.63 11.85
N LEU A 45 -6.36 36.61 11.02
CA LEU A 45 -5.11 36.57 10.26
C LEU A 45 -3.84 36.64 11.13
N PHE A 46 -3.79 37.57 12.09
CA PHE A 46 -2.72 37.72 13.07
C PHE A 46 -3.34 37.74 14.47
N PRO A 47 -3.70 36.57 15.03
CA PRO A 47 -4.49 36.50 16.25
C PRO A 47 -3.65 36.80 17.49
N GLU A 48 -4.29 37.27 18.56
CA GLU A 48 -3.67 37.36 19.89
C GLU A 48 -3.25 35.98 20.38
N HIS A 49 -4.05 34.94 20.12
CA HIS A 49 -3.72 33.52 20.36
C HIS A 49 -4.34 32.59 19.31
N VAL A 50 -3.58 31.58 18.87
CA VAL A 50 -4.13 30.45 18.09
C VAL A 50 -4.87 29.50 19.05
N SER A 51 -6.20 29.62 19.08
CA SER A 51 -7.09 28.81 19.92
C SER A 51 -7.45 27.47 19.28
N ILE A 52 -7.52 27.41 17.96
CA ILE A 52 -7.91 26.23 17.18
C ILE A 52 -6.86 25.98 16.09
N ARG A 53 -6.37 24.74 16.00
CA ARG A 53 -5.48 24.28 14.92
C ARG A 53 -6.28 24.16 13.61
N THR A 54 -5.70 24.64 12.51
CA THR A 54 -6.18 24.55 11.13
C THR A 54 -4.99 24.24 10.22
N MET A 55 -5.19 24.05 8.92
CA MET A 55 -4.05 23.83 8.01
C MET A 55 -3.15 25.08 7.85
N THR A 56 -3.60 26.27 8.25
CA THR A 56 -2.80 27.52 8.18
C THR A 56 -2.41 28.09 9.53
N GLN A 57 -2.91 27.54 10.65
CA GLN A 57 -2.69 28.07 12.01
C GLN A 57 -2.49 26.91 12.99
N SER A 58 -1.40 26.90 13.76
CA SER A 58 -1.09 25.81 14.70
C SER A 58 -0.38 26.32 15.96
N TYR A 59 -0.29 25.46 16.97
CA TYR A 59 0.42 25.73 18.23
C TYR A 59 0.97 24.45 18.85
N CYS A 60 2.08 24.57 19.58
CA CYS A 60 2.68 23.52 20.40
C CYS A 60 3.26 24.14 21.69
N LEU A 61 3.94 23.35 22.53
CA LEU A 61 4.58 23.85 23.75
C LEU A 61 5.63 24.95 23.48
N TYR A 62 6.25 24.90 22.30
CA TYR A 62 7.33 25.81 21.88
C TYR A 62 6.83 27.08 21.18
N GLY A 63 5.51 27.29 21.05
CA GLY A 63 4.94 28.54 20.53
C GLY A 63 3.80 28.33 19.52
N GLU A 64 3.37 29.45 18.95
CA GLU A 64 2.26 29.54 17.99
C GLU A 64 2.77 29.88 16.59
N PHE A 65 2.06 29.39 15.56
CA PHE A 65 2.44 29.50 14.15
C PHE A 65 1.23 29.84 13.27
N ILE A 66 1.43 30.69 12.27
CA ILE A 66 0.41 31.06 11.26
C ILE A 66 1.04 31.20 9.87
N LEU A 67 0.24 31.00 8.82
CA LEU A 67 0.61 31.28 7.42
C LEU A 67 -0.04 32.57 6.91
N SER A 68 0.81 33.48 6.42
CA SER A 68 0.39 34.71 5.75
C SER A 68 1.34 35.04 4.60
N GLY A 69 0.81 35.34 3.42
CA GLY A 69 1.59 35.61 2.21
C GLY A 69 2.60 34.52 1.85
N GLY A 70 2.21 33.25 2.00
CA GLY A 70 3.07 32.09 1.75
C GLY A 70 4.20 31.88 2.76
N ARG A 71 4.20 32.58 3.90
CA ARG A 71 5.28 32.56 4.90
C ARG A 71 4.77 32.17 6.28
N ILE A 72 5.59 31.42 6.99
CA ILE A 72 5.38 31.04 8.39
C ILE A 72 5.77 32.21 9.28
N TYR A 73 4.81 32.71 10.04
CA TYR A 73 5.04 33.57 11.20
C TYR A 73 4.98 32.74 12.48
N TYR A 74 5.72 33.20 13.48
CA TYR A 74 5.90 32.56 14.77
C TYR A 74 5.83 33.60 15.89
N LYS A 75 5.27 33.17 17.01
CA LYS A 75 5.21 33.91 18.26
C LYS A 75 5.59 32.96 19.39
N ALA A 76 6.65 33.29 20.14
CA ALA A 76 7.14 32.42 21.19
C ALA A 76 6.18 32.39 22.40
N PRO A 77 6.29 31.41 23.31
CA PRO A 77 5.51 31.39 24.53
C PRO A 77 5.74 32.66 25.38
N GLY A 78 4.74 33.52 25.44
CA GLY A 78 4.77 34.80 26.16
C GLY A 78 5.17 36.03 25.33
N ASP A 79 5.45 35.88 24.03
CA ASP A 79 5.61 37.03 23.12
C ASP A 79 4.23 37.61 22.72
N GLU A 80 4.16 38.94 22.56
CA GLU A 80 2.96 39.65 22.08
C GLU A 80 2.96 39.86 20.54
N GLU A 81 4.14 39.93 19.91
CA GLU A 81 4.29 40.26 18.48
C GLU A 81 4.60 39.03 17.60
N TRP A 82 3.98 38.97 16.43
CA TRP A 82 4.28 37.97 15.39
C TRP A 82 5.54 38.33 14.60
N SER A 83 6.44 37.35 14.42
CA SER A 83 7.69 37.52 13.66
C SER A 83 7.83 36.45 12.58
N LEU A 84 8.59 36.71 11.51
CA LEU A 84 8.89 35.69 10.49
C LEU A 84 9.72 34.56 11.10
N PHE A 85 9.23 33.31 11.03
CA PHE A 85 9.92 32.16 11.58
C PHE A 85 11.29 31.99 10.91
N LEU A 86 12.34 31.84 11.74
CA LEU A 86 13.75 31.87 11.30
C LEU A 86 14.08 33.04 10.35
N LYS A 87 13.48 34.22 10.60
CA LYS A 87 13.67 35.50 9.88
C LYS A 87 13.18 35.55 8.43
N THR A 88 12.86 34.42 7.82
CA THR A 88 12.43 34.31 6.41
C THR A 88 10.97 33.89 6.29
N GLY A 89 10.46 33.11 7.24
CA GLY A 89 9.19 32.40 7.16
C GLY A 89 9.16 31.29 6.10
N LEU A 90 10.31 30.92 5.51
CA LEU A 90 10.42 29.87 4.50
C LEU A 90 11.48 28.84 4.91
N PRO A 91 11.25 27.54 4.66
CA PRO A 91 12.26 26.52 4.82
C PRO A 91 13.54 26.81 4.02
N HIS A 92 14.69 26.57 4.63
CA HIS A 92 15.98 26.78 3.99
C HIS A 92 17.04 25.87 4.64
N SER A 93 17.91 25.26 3.83
CA SER A 93 18.93 24.36 4.35
C SER A 93 19.96 25.09 5.21
N SER A 94 20.39 24.46 6.30
CA SER A 94 21.50 24.95 7.12
C SER A 94 22.78 25.13 6.29
N LYS A 95 23.57 26.15 6.63
CA LYS A 95 24.88 26.38 6.02
C LYS A 95 25.93 25.36 6.47
N ILE A 96 25.66 24.62 7.54
CA ILE A 96 26.62 23.78 8.26
C ILE A 96 26.88 22.45 7.52
N ASN A 97 25.85 21.81 6.95
CA ASN A 97 26.00 20.55 6.23
C ASN A 97 25.83 20.74 4.70
N PRO A 98 26.92 20.75 3.90
CA PRO A 98 26.81 20.95 2.46
C PRO A 98 26.15 19.78 1.71
N PHE A 99 26.05 18.60 2.31
CA PHE A 99 25.47 17.40 1.69
C PHE A 99 23.95 17.29 1.85
N LYS A 100 23.32 18.13 2.70
CA LYS A 100 21.86 18.17 2.92
C LYS A 100 21.25 19.52 2.52
N ARG A 101 21.73 20.07 1.39
CA ARG A 101 21.26 21.36 0.84
C ARG A 101 20.02 21.16 -0.03
N PHE A 102 19.07 22.07 0.12
CA PHE A 102 17.85 22.16 -0.69
C PHE A 102 17.50 23.63 -0.95
N SER A 103 16.86 23.89 -2.08
CA SER A 103 16.32 25.22 -2.41
C SER A 103 15.16 25.56 -1.47
N ALA A 104 15.10 26.81 -1.03
CA ALA A 104 13.90 27.32 -0.36
C ALA A 104 12.70 27.27 -1.34
N PRO A 105 11.51 26.86 -0.90
CA PRO A 105 10.32 26.86 -1.73
C PRO A 105 9.86 28.30 -2.02
N GLU A 106 8.99 28.49 -3.00
CA GLU A 106 8.39 29.80 -3.29
C GLU A 106 7.46 30.24 -2.16
N LYS A 107 6.58 29.32 -1.70
CA LYS A 107 5.66 29.54 -0.59
C LYS A 107 5.37 28.26 0.20
N ILE A 108 4.86 28.44 1.42
CA ILE A 108 4.27 27.39 2.25
C ILE A 108 2.75 27.57 2.27
N VAL A 109 2.03 26.48 2.07
CA VAL A 109 0.56 26.45 1.98
C VAL A 109 -0.10 25.80 3.18
N GLU A 110 0.58 24.86 3.85
CA GLU A 110 0.03 24.15 5.00
C GLU A 110 1.08 23.96 6.11
N ILE A 111 0.65 24.00 7.37
CA ILE A 111 1.48 23.72 8.57
C ILE A 111 0.73 22.87 9.60
N CYS A 112 1.48 22.09 10.37
CA CYS A 112 1.02 21.48 11.62
C CYS A 112 2.17 21.46 12.63
N ALA A 113 1.87 21.55 13.93
CA ALA A 113 2.87 21.54 14.99
C ALA A 113 2.39 20.73 16.19
N ASP A 114 3.22 19.83 16.69
CA ASP A 114 2.94 19.02 17.88
C ASP A 114 4.23 18.60 18.58
N GLY A 115 4.18 18.41 19.91
CA GLY A 115 5.37 18.13 20.71
C GLY A 115 6.44 19.20 20.50
N ASP A 116 7.60 18.78 20.00
CA ASP A 116 8.76 19.60 19.65
C ASP A 116 8.93 19.84 18.14
N SER A 117 7.90 19.61 17.32
CA SER A 117 8.04 19.53 15.87
C SER A 117 7.09 20.47 15.13
N LEU A 118 7.61 21.15 14.09
CA LEU A 118 6.85 21.93 13.11
C LEU A 118 7.02 21.30 11.73
N TYR A 119 5.91 20.96 11.09
CA TYR A 119 5.82 20.34 9.77
C TYR A 119 5.15 21.33 8.82
N ALA A 120 5.68 21.46 7.60
CA ALA A 120 5.19 22.41 6.60
C ALA A 120 5.21 21.81 5.18
N PHE A 121 4.15 22.04 4.40
CA PHE A 121 4.11 21.69 2.98
C PHE A 121 4.24 22.93 2.09
N ASP A 122 5.09 22.84 1.06
CA ASP A 122 5.12 23.82 -0.04
C ASP A 122 3.98 23.60 -1.03
N ASP A 123 3.82 24.55 -1.97
CA ASP A 123 2.81 24.51 -3.02
C ASP A 123 3.05 23.45 -4.10
N GLU A 124 4.25 22.85 -4.14
CA GLU A 124 4.53 21.66 -4.94
C GLU A 124 4.16 20.35 -4.20
N GLY A 125 3.87 20.41 -2.89
CA GLY A 125 3.44 19.28 -2.06
C GLY A 125 4.57 18.56 -1.31
N PHE A 126 5.77 19.13 -1.21
CA PHE A 126 6.88 18.56 -0.45
C PHE A 126 6.85 18.91 1.04
N LEU A 127 7.16 17.93 1.89
CA LEU A 127 7.29 18.12 3.33
C LEU A 127 8.63 18.73 3.73
N TYR A 128 8.56 19.70 4.63
CA TYR A 128 9.67 20.23 5.41
C TYR A 128 9.43 20.03 6.91
N VAL A 129 10.47 19.64 7.64
CA VAL A 129 10.42 19.35 9.08
C VAL A 129 11.39 20.26 9.83
N CYS A 130 10.97 20.79 10.97
CA CYS A 130 11.78 21.61 11.86
C CYS A 130 11.59 21.19 13.32
N TYR A 131 12.70 20.97 14.03
CA TYR A 131 12.71 20.61 15.45
C TYR A 131 12.91 21.85 16.32
N LEU A 132 12.09 21.97 17.36
CA LEU A 132 11.91 23.14 18.23
C LEU A 132 12.53 22.93 19.62
N ASN A 133 12.64 21.69 20.11
CA ASN A 133 13.36 21.40 21.35
C ASN A 133 14.87 21.36 21.08
N GLN A 134 15.64 22.11 21.87
CA GLN A 134 17.08 22.24 21.72
C GLN A 134 17.75 22.15 23.08
N THR A 135 18.33 20.97 23.36
CA THR A 135 19.11 20.71 24.58
C THR A 135 20.47 21.42 24.60
N GLU A 136 20.86 22.08 23.50
CA GLU A 136 22.03 22.97 23.43
C GLU A 136 21.63 24.37 22.91
N LEU A 137 21.86 25.41 23.72
CA LEU A 137 21.55 26.84 23.49
C LEU A 137 22.23 27.51 22.26
N LEU A 138 22.88 26.74 21.38
CA LEU A 138 23.78 27.25 20.34
C LEU A 138 23.48 26.78 18.91
N THR A 139 22.58 25.82 18.71
CA THR A 139 22.04 25.47 17.39
C THR A 139 20.78 26.32 17.11
N PRO A 140 20.64 27.02 15.98
CA PRO A 140 19.34 27.58 15.58
C PRO A 140 18.37 26.45 15.19
N PHE A 141 17.05 26.69 15.13
CA PHE A 141 16.15 25.70 14.55
C PHE A 141 16.58 25.43 13.09
N GLU A 142 16.69 24.17 12.70
CA GLU A 142 17.13 23.77 11.35
C GLU A 142 16.02 23.06 10.60
N TRP A 143 15.75 23.53 9.37
CA TRP A 143 14.84 22.86 8.44
C TRP A 143 15.50 21.67 7.76
N LYS A 144 14.76 20.58 7.64
CA LYS A 144 15.08 19.39 6.83
C LYS A 144 14.04 19.23 5.73
N LYS A 145 14.47 18.90 4.50
CA LYS A 145 13.61 18.42 3.40
C LYS A 145 13.80 16.90 3.24
N GLN A 146 13.71 16.18 4.36
CA GLN A 146 13.93 14.73 4.46
C GLN A 146 13.04 14.20 5.59
N PHE A 147 12.41 13.04 5.34
CA PHE A 147 11.53 12.35 6.29
C PHE A 147 11.56 10.84 5.98
N GLY A 148 11.18 9.97 6.92
CA GLY A 148 11.12 8.53 6.70
C GLY A 148 12.46 7.78 6.69
N PHE A 149 12.37 6.45 6.51
CA PHE A 149 13.45 5.46 6.56
C PHE A 149 13.14 4.29 5.58
N PRO A 150 14.13 3.65 4.92
CA PRO A 150 15.58 3.76 5.09
C PRO A 150 16.29 4.77 4.18
N SER A 151 15.61 5.35 3.19
CA SER A 151 16.23 6.33 2.28
C SER A 151 16.24 7.74 2.88
N ASP A 152 17.27 8.51 2.55
CA ASP A 152 17.46 9.89 3.03
C ASP A 152 16.74 10.88 2.08
N ASP A 153 15.46 10.61 1.78
CA ASP A 153 14.68 11.22 0.69
C ASP A 153 13.52 12.12 1.19
N THR A 154 12.86 12.85 0.29
CA THR A 154 11.75 13.77 0.60
C THR A 154 10.39 13.06 0.54
N LEU A 155 9.49 13.38 1.47
CA LEU A 155 8.07 13.03 1.38
C LEU A 155 7.33 14.07 0.51
N HIS A 156 6.55 13.58 -0.45
CA HIS A 156 5.76 14.37 -1.40
C HIS A 156 4.29 13.92 -1.36
N GLN A 157 3.34 14.85 -1.33
CA GLN A 157 1.91 14.53 -1.33
C GLN A 157 1.51 13.88 -2.67
N THR A 158 1.01 12.64 -2.62
CA THR A 158 0.40 11.99 -3.79
C THR A 158 -0.90 12.71 -4.18
N PRO A 159 -1.43 12.54 -5.40
CA PRO A 159 -2.70 13.15 -5.81
C PRO A 159 -3.88 12.84 -4.88
N GLU A 160 -3.88 11.68 -4.22
CA GLU A 160 -4.89 11.24 -3.25
C GLU A 160 -4.70 11.96 -1.90
N ALA A 161 -3.45 12.12 -1.46
CA ALA A 161 -3.12 12.87 -0.25
C ALA A 161 -3.40 14.37 -0.42
N ALA A 162 -3.16 14.92 -1.61
CA ALA A 162 -3.44 16.33 -1.92
C ALA A 162 -4.93 16.69 -1.76
N LYS A 163 -5.85 15.76 -2.09
CA LYS A 163 -7.32 15.92 -1.98
C LYS A 163 -7.91 15.66 -0.59
N LYS A 164 -7.06 15.57 0.43
CA LYS A 164 -7.45 15.44 1.85
C LYS A 164 -8.55 16.42 2.27
N ARG A 165 -9.42 15.98 3.19
CA ARG A 165 -10.28 16.90 3.98
C ARG A 165 -9.45 17.75 4.94
N ALA A 166 -8.48 17.11 5.57
CA ALA A 166 -7.54 17.69 6.52
C ALA A 166 -6.37 16.73 6.76
N TRP A 167 -5.32 17.24 7.38
CA TRP A 167 -4.21 16.44 7.91
C TRP A 167 -3.78 16.96 9.28
N SER A 168 -3.03 16.13 10.00
CA SER A 168 -2.38 16.51 11.23
C SER A 168 -1.13 15.65 11.45
N MET A 169 -0.25 16.06 12.36
CA MET A 169 0.87 15.23 12.80
C MET A 169 0.87 15.11 14.33
N GLY A 170 1.40 14.01 14.85
CA GLY A 170 1.54 13.76 16.28
C GLY A 170 2.97 13.38 16.61
N ALA A 171 3.50 13.95 17.70
CA ALA A 171 4.87 13.69 18.16
C ALA A 171 4.86 13.15 19.60
N ARG A 172 5.44 11.96 19.82
CA ARG A 172 5.66 11.39 21.16
C ARG A 172 7.09 11.65 21.63
N ARG A 173 7.21 12.46 22.68
CA ARG A 173 8.47 13.03 23.20
C ARG A 173 8.48 13.03 24.75
N SER A 174 9.53 13.62 25.33
CA SER A 174 9.69 13.87 26.77
C SER A 174 8.48 14.53 27.46
N GLU A 175 7.71 15.31 26.72
CA GLU A 175 6.54 16.08 27.14
C GLU A 175 5.34 15.18 27.46
N VAL A 176 5.32 13.97 26.90
CA VAL A 176 4.34 12.89 27.18
C VAL A 176 5.00 11.78 28.00
N LEU A 177 6.31 11.58 27.82
CA LEU A 177 7.22 10.64 28.50
C LEU A 177 6.89 9.15 28.33
N TRP A 178 5.63 8.75 28.40
CA TRP A 178 5.19 7.38 28.20
C TRP A 178 3.84 7.31 27.50
N TYR A 179 3.59 6.16 26.85
CA TYR A 179 2.24 5.77 26.48
C TYR A 179 1.78 4.60 27.35
N GLU A 180 0.47 4.38 27.43
CA GLU A 180 -0.15 3.23 28.10
C GLU A 180 -0.79 2.31 27.06
N ASP A 181 -0.55 1.00 27.18
CA ASP A 181 -1.17 -0.02 26.31
C ASP A 181 -2.61 -0.37 26.74
N ILE A 182 -3.28 -1.23 25.98
CA ILE A 182 -4.68 -1.62 26.24
C ILE A 182 -4.89 -2.33 27.59
N TYR A 183 -3.83 -2.80 28.25
CA TYR A 183 -3.87 -3.38 29.59
C TYR A 183 -3.44 -2.42 30.71
N GLY A 184 -3.06 -1.18 30.36
CA GLY A 184 -2.60 -0.14 31.27
C GLY A 184 -1.10 -0.22 31.60
N ASN A 185 -0.32 -0.99 30.84
CA ASN A 185 1.13 -1.03 31.02
C ASN A 185 1.75 0.25 30.46
N GLN A 186 2.60 0.91 31.24
CA GLN A 186 3.29 2.12 30.81
C GLN A 186 4.61 1.79 30.10
N HIS A 187 4.85 2.42 28.96
CA HIS A 187 6.07 2.26 28.18
C HIS A 187 6.69 3.63 27.83
N HIS A 188 7.95 3.82 28.24
CA HIS A 188 8.72 5.04 27.99
C HIS A 188 8.89 5.30 26.47
N PHE A 189 8.86 6.56 26.04
CA PHE A 189 8.96 7.00 24.63
C PHE A 189 10.26 6.67 23.86
N GLY A 190 11.13 5.80 24.40
CA GLY A 190 12.42 5.45 23.80
C GLY A 190 13.45 6.59 23.72
N THR A 191 14.41 6.46 22.81
CA THR A 191 15.49 7.43 22.55
C THR A 191 15.22 8.36 21.36
N MET A 192 14.49 7.89 20.36
CA MET A 192 14.25 8.62 19.12
C MET A 192 12.89 9.31 19.07
N GLY A 193 11.99 9.01 20.03
CA GLY A 193 10.56 9.34 19.95
C GLY A 193 9.91 8.78 18.68
N LEU A 194 8.70 9.24 18.40
CA LEU A 194 7.95 8.88 17.19
C LEU A 194 7.23 10.11 16.61
N GLU A 195 7.16 10.17 15.29
CA GLU A 195 6.58 11.27 14.50
C GLU A 195 5.77 10.71 13.32
N THR A 196 4.45 10.71 13.46
CA THR A 196 3.52 10.23 12.43
C THR A 196 2.73 11.39 11.83
N VAL A 197 2.55 11.39 10.51
CA VAL A 197 1.70 12.32 9.75
C VAL A 197 0.47 11.58 9.24
N TYR A 198 -0.72 12.15 9.47
CA TYR A 198 -2.02 11.54 9.18
C TYR A 198 -2.84 12.41 8.22
N PHE A 199 -3.42 11.80 7.20
CA PHE A 199 -4.18 12.43 6.13
C PHE A 199 -5.58 11.82 6.07
N LEU A 200 -6.62 12.62 6.33
CA LEU A 200 -8.01 12.19 6.17
C LEU A 200 -8.43 12.33 4.71
N SER A 201 -8.84 11.21 4.09
CA SER A 201 -9.25 11.13 2.70
C SER A 201 -10.42 12.06 2.33
N GLU A 202 -10.54 12.39 1.04
CA GLU A 202 -11.62 13.22 0.47
C GLU A 202 -13.03 12.70 0.82
N ASP A 203 -13.22 11.38 0.85
CA ASP A 203 -14.48 10.74 1.24
C ASP A 203 -14.72 10.73 2.76
N GLY A 204 -13.71 11.02 3.57
CA GLY A 204 -13.76 11.04 5.04
C GLY A 204 -13.70 9.66 5.70
N LYS A 205 -13.38 8.59 4.96
CA LYS A 205 -13.48 7.19 5.42
C LYS A 205 -12.15 6.51 5.73
N ARG A 206 -11.02 7.03 5.22
CA ARG A 206 -9.69 6.44 5.42
C ARG A 206 -8.72 7.49 5.96
N ILE A 207 -7.90 7.08 6.93
CA ILE A 207 -6.80 7.90 7.43
C ILE A 207 -5.51 7.31 6.87
N ARG A 208 -4.97 7.90 5.80
CA ARG A 208 -3.63 7.52 5.31
C ARG A 208 -2.59 8.05 6.28
N PHE A 209 -1.48 7.32 6.47
CA PHE A 209 -0.42 7.80 7.34
C PHE A 209 0.97 7.39 6.86
N THR A 210 1.97 8.08 7.39
CA THR A 210 3.39 7.76 7.24
C THR A 210 4.16 8.21 8.49
N ASP A 211 5.30 7.58 8.74
CA ASP A 211 6.10 7.78 9.95
C ASP A 211 7.58 7.97 9.60
N SER A 212 8.32 8.63 10.50
CA SER A 212 9.78 8.66 10.52
C SER A 212 10.46 7.28 10.32
N GLY A 213 9.85 6.18 10.80
CA GLY A 213 10.33 4.80 10.61
C GLY A 213 9.91 4.10 9.29
N LEU A 214 9.14 4.78 8.44
CA LEU A 214 8.53 4.23 7.22
C LEU A 214 9.08 4.87 5.93
N PRO A 215 8.91 4.21 4.77
CA PRO A 215 9.20 4.83 3.47
C PRO A 215 8.37 6.09 3.24
N GLN A 216 8.88 6.97 2.37
CA GLN A 216 8.26 8.25 2.04
C GLN A 216 7.10 8.07 1.04
N ASP A 217 6.05 7.38 1.48
CA ASP A 217 4.79 7.18 0.78
C ASP A 217 3.59 7.40 1.71
N PHE A 218 2.37 7.20 1.18
CA PHE A 218 1.12 7.17 1.94
C PHE A 218 0.37 5.83 1.74
N SER A 219 1.15 4.74 1.63
CA SER A 219 0.66 3.38 1.36
C SER A 219 -0.04 2.75 2.56
N ARG A 220 0.11 3.31 3.75
CA ARG A 220 -0.45 2.78 5.00
C ARG A 220 -1.71 3.53 5.40
N SER A 221 -2.64 2.82 6.02
CA SER A 221 -3.93 3.38 6.41
C SER A 221 -4.45 2.84 7.72
N ILE A 222 -5.11 3.72 8.46
CA ILE A 222 -5.88 3.45 9.67
C ILE A 222 -7.35 3.60 9.30
N GLU A 223 -8.15 2.66 9.80
CA GLU A 223 -9.60 2.66 9.67
C GLU A 223 -10.24 3.80 10.49
N THR A 224 -11.31 4.40 9.95
CA THR A 224 -12.15 5.35 10.70
C THR A 224 -13.07 4.64 11.71
N PRO A 225 -13.67 5.36 12.68
CA PRO A 225 -14.55 4.76 13.68
C PRO A 225 -15.67 3.85 13.11
N LEU A 226 -16.17 2.96 13.95
CA LEU A 226 -17.30 2.07 13.64
C LEU A 226 -17.02 1.15 12.44
N HIS A 227 -15.86 0.47 12.44
CA HIS A 227 -15.42 -0.44 11.37
C HIS A 227 -15.49 0.23 9.98
N GLY A 228 -14.82 1.39 9.85
CA GLY A 228 -14.70 2.13 8.58
C GLY A 228 -15.99 2.76 8.06
N THR A 229 -17.12 2.58 8.75
CA THR A 229 -18.42 3.13 8.31
C THR A 229 -18.57 4.61 8.60
N PHE A 230 -17.81 5.17 9.55
CA PHE A 230 -17.93 6.58 9.95
C PHE A 230 -17.27 7.56 8.97
N ILE A 231 -18.04 8.55 8.51
CA ILE A 231 -17.55 9.65 7.68
C ILE A 231 -17.06 10.78 8.60
N SER A 232 -15.74 10.94 8.69
CA SER A 232 -15.12 12.05 9.41
C SER A 232 -15.08 13.30 8.53
N GLU A 233 -15.51 14.45 9.03
CA GLU A 233 -15.40 15.75 8.36
C GLU A 233 -14.04 16.43 8.60
N ASN A 234 -13.35 16.08 9.69
CA ASN A 234 -12.03 16.64 10.03
C ASN A 234 -11.23 15.69 10.94
N ILE A 235 -9.91 15.91 11.04
CA ILE A 235 -8.96 15.19 11.88
C ILE A 235 -8.00 16.16 12.58
N SER A 236 -7.66 15.87 13.83
CA SER A 236 -6.54 16.49 14.56
C SER A 236 -5.77 15.40 15.31
N ALA A 237 -4.46 15.54 15.45
CA ALA A 237 -3.61 14.59 16.16
C ALA A 237 -2.72 15.31 17.18
N SER A 238 -2.40 14.62 18.27
CA SER A 238 -1.36 15.03 19.22
C SER A 238 -0.86 13.82 20.00
N ALA A 239 0.47 13.65 20.10
CA ALA A 239 1.08 12.51 20.80
C ALA A 239 0.48 11.14 20.41
N SER A 240 0.34 10.91 19.09
CA SER A 240 -0.32 9.76 18.46
C SER A 240 -1.80 9.53 18.78
N THR A 241 -2.42 10.41 19.57
CA THR A 241 -3.87 10.37 19.80
C THR A 241 -4.56 11.15 18.68
N LEU A 242 -5.28 10.42 17.84
CA LEU A 242 -6.19 10.96 16.83
C LEU A 242 -7.47 11.49 17.50
N PHE A 243 -8.05 12.53 16.90
CA PHE A 243 -9.35 13.10 17.24
C PHE A 243 -10.09 13.41 15.93
N VAL A 244 -11.28 12.86 15.75
CA VAL A 244 -12.12 13.06 14.55
C VAL A 244 -13.54 13.50 14.92
N ILE A 245 -14.21 14.19 14.00
CA ILE A 245 -15.60 14.66 14.14
C ILE A 245 -16.42 14.35 12.88
N GLY A 246 -17.68 13.96 13.04
CA GLY A 246 -18.63 13.68 11.97
C GLY A 246 -19.64 14.81 11.75
N SER A 247 -20.46 14.70 10.69
CA SER A 247 -21.40 15.75 10.31
C SER A 247 -22.55 16.00 11.29
N GLN A 248 -22.79 15.12 12.27
CA GLN A 248 -23.78 15.32 13.34
C GLN A 248 -23.11 15.57 14.70
N GLY A 249 -21.81 15.92 14.70
CA GLY A 249 -21.05 16.24 15.90
C GLY A 249 -20.73 15.04 16.79
N ARG A 250 -20.88 13.80 16.30
CA ARG A 250 -20.22 12.65 16.94
C ARG A 250 -18.72 12.79 16.79
N MET A 251 -18.00 12.31 17.80
CA MET A 251 -16.60 12.58 18.00
C MET A 251 -15.92 11.33 18.51
N PHE A 252 -14.73 11.02 18.01
CA PHE A 252 -13.99 9.82 18.42
C PHE A 252 -12.50 10.13 18.60
N THR A 253 -11.86 9.40 19.51
CA THR A 253 -10.41 9.46 19.74
C THR A 253 -9.80 8.07 19.80
N ARG A 254 -8.57 7.92 19.30
CA ARG A 254 -7.80 6.67 19.33
C ARG A 254 -6.31 6.97 19.38
N LEU A 255 -5.56 6.39 20.30
CA LEU A 255 -4.10 6.37 20.25
C LEU A 255 -3.66 5.25 19.31
N ILE A 256 -3.08 5.63 18.16
CA ILE A 256 -2.61 4.67 17.16
C ILE A 256 -1.52 5.30 16.30
N ASP A 257 -0.37 4.63 16.24
CA ASP A 257 0.78 4.94 15.40
C ASP A 257 1.47 3.64 14.95
N PHE A 258 2.50 3.76 14.11
CA PHE A 258 3.21 2.61 13.52
C PHE A 258 3.74 1.61 14.57
N ASP A 259 4.30 2.10 15.69
CA ASP A 259 4.82 1.25 16.76
C ASP A 259 3.69 0.59 17.56
N THR A 260 2.69 1.37 17.97
CA THR A 260 1.61 0.90 18.87
C THR A 260 0.63 -0.03 18.19
N MET A 261 0.51 0.04 16.86
CA MET A 261 -0.34 -0.84 16.08
C MET A 261 0.28 -2.24 15.81
N GLY A 262 1.50 -2.50 16.26
CA GLY A 262 2.17 -3.80 16.11
C GLY A 262 3.08 -3.94 14.90
N CYS A 263 3.11 -2.94 14.01
CA CYS A 263 3.76 -3.04 12.70
C CYS A 263 5.31 -2.93 12.75
N ASP A 264 5.91 -2.70 13.92
CA ASP A 264 7.36 -2.63 14.13
C ASP A 264 7.96 -3.72 15.04
N PRO A 265 7.86 -5.01 14.66
CA PRO A 265 8.43 -6.10 15.45
C PRO A 265 9.94 -6.28 15.27
N MET A 266 10.59 -5.45 14.45
CA MET A 266 12.05 -5.36 14.41
C MET A 266 12.60 -4.65 15.63
N PHE A 267 11.88 -3.65 16.14
CA PHE A 267 12.34 -2.87 17.28
C PHE A 267 11.53 -3.11 18.56
N PHE A 268 10.28 -3.57 18.51
CA PHE A 268 9.46 -3.76 19.71
C PHE A 268 9.08 -5.24 19.94
N GLN A 269 8.71 -5.56 21.18
CA GLN A 269 8.12 -6.85 21.53
C GLN A 269 6.62 -6.63 21.69
N TYR A 270 5.81 -7.58 21.26
CA TYR A 270 4.35 -7.51 21.38
C TYR A 270 3.78 -8.75 22.07
N THR A 271 2.54 -8.66 22.54
CA THR A 271 1.80 -9.80 23.10
C THR A 271 0.30 -9.54 23.00
N TYR A 272 -0.49 -10.60 22.78
CA TYR A 272 -1.96 -10.54 22.89
C TYR A 272 -2.45 -10.95 24.30
N ASP A 273 -1.53 -11.34 25.20
CA ASP A 273 -1.84 -11.77 26.56
C ASP A 273 -1.47 -10.70 27.58
N LYS A 274 -2.25 -10.62 28.66
CA LYS A 274 -1.95 -9.72 29.78
C LYS A 274 -0.77 -10.22 30.60
N LEU A 275 0.44 -9.81 30.23
CA LEU A 275 1.66 -10.12 30.97
C LEU A 275 1.86 -9.19 32.20
N PRO A 276 2.52 -9.66 33.27
CA PRO A 276 2.85 -8.80 34.41
C PRO A 276 3.87 -7.71 34.06
N GLN A 277 3.50 -6.45 34.28
CA GLN A 277 4.39 -5.30 34.22
C GLN A 277 4.68 -4.77 35.64
N THR A 278 5.95 -4.52 35.94
CA THR A 278 6.40 -3.92 37.22
C THR A 278 7.10 -2.58 37.04
N MET A 279 7.41 -2.20 35.80
CA MET A 279 8.08 -0.96 35.43
C MET A 279 7.05 0.12 35.11
N THR A 280 7.36 1.38 35.43
CA THR A 280 6.54 2.53 35.06
C THR A 280 7.11 3.22 33.82
N GLY A 281 6.32 4.08 33.19
CA GLY A 281 6.71 4.82 31.98
C GLY A 281 7.85 5.81 32.18
N SER A 282 8.18 6.14 33.43
CA SER A 282 9.38 6.92 33.78
C SER A 282 10.67 6.09 33.76
N ASP A 283 10.58 4.75 33.79
CA ASP A 283 11.75 3.87 33.63
C ASP A 283 11.97 3.60 32.14
N TYR A 284 13.11 4.03 31.61
CA TYR A 284 13.52 3.83 30.22
C TYR A 284 13.45 2.36 29.77
N LEU A 285 13.68 1.40 30.68
CA LEU A 285 13.65 -0.03 30.36
C LEU A 285 12.23 -0.58 30.15
N SER A 286 11.17 0.16 30.53
CA SER A 286 9.78 -0.18 30.17
C SER A 286 9.54 -0.17 28.65
N ASN A 287 10.40 0.49 27.87
CA ASN A 287 10.39 0.44 26.40
C ASN A 287 10.82 -0.93 25.82
N TYR A 288 11.29 -1.87 26.67
CA TYR A 288 11.80 -3.19 26.28
C TYR A 288 10.95 -4.35 26.83
N SER A 289 9.81 -4.06 27.45
CA SER A 289 8.79 -5.06 27.75
C SER A 289 7.90 -5.33 26.52
N PRO A 290 7.13 -6.42 26.50
CA PRO A 290 6.09 -6.63 25.49
C PRO A 290 4.98 -5.59 25.60
N TRP A 291 4.61 -5.01 24.47
CA TRP A 291 3.52 -4.06 24.29
C TRP A 291 2.23 -4.84 23.96
N ALA A 292 1.11 -4.54 24.61
CA ALA A 292 -0.12 -5.27 24.35
C ALA A 292 -0.75 -4.96 22.97
N LEU A 293 -1.25 -6.00 22.32
CA LEU A 293 -2.06 -5.99 21.11
C LEU A 293 -3.42 -6.68 21.38
N PRO A 294 -4.47 -6.43 20.58
CA PRO A 294 -4.54 -5.41 19.53
C PRO A 294 -4.42 -3.99 20.12
N ALA A 295 -4.08 -3.01 19.27
CA ALA A 295 -4.08 -1.60 19.68
C ALA A 295 -5.49 -1.16 20.14
N GLU A 296 -5.57 -0.12 20.98
CA GLU A 296 -6.87 0.36 21.44
C GLU A 296 -7.80 0.78 20.29
N ASP A 297 -9.10 0.60 20.49
CA ASP A 297 -10.14 0.95 19.52
C ASP A 297 -10.61 2.40 19.69
N TRP A 298 -11.40 2.90 18.73
CA TRP A 298 -11.98 4.22 18.73
C TRP A 298 -12.95 4.45 19.90
N MET A 299 -12.59 5.37 20.79
CA MET A 299 -13.41 5.80 21.91
C MET A 299 -14.35 6.95 21.52
N GLU A 300 -15.67 6.73 21.53
CA GLU A 300 -16.65 7.82 21.33
C GLU A 300 -16.59 8.83 22.49
N GLN A 301 -16.48 10.09 22.15
CA GLN A 301 -16.43 11.20 23.09
C GLN A 301 -17.85 11.70 23.44
N PRO A 302 -18.08 12.18 24.68
CA PRO A 302 -19.36 12.76 25.07
C PRO A 302 -19.85 13.82 24.09
N LYS A 303 -21.13 13.80 23.72
CA LYS A 303 -21.72 14.84 22.86
C LYS A 303 -21.74 16.20 23.56
N ILE A 304 -21.45 17.27 22.81
CA ILE A 304 -21.67 18.64 23.29
C ILE A 304 -23.18 18.92 23.30
N PRO A 305 -23.78 19.34 24.43
CA PRO A 305 -25.20 19.67 24.49
C PRO A 305 -25.45 21.00 23.78
N LEU A 306 -26.17 20.95 22.65
CA LEU A 306 -26.57 22.15 21.90
C LEU A 306 -27.97 22.62 22.31
N SER A 307 -28.13 23.92 22.50
CA SER A 307 -29.38 24.60 22.82
C SER A 307 -29.30 26.07 22.41
N GLY A 308 -30.43 26.74 22.20
CA GLY A 308 -30.44 28.11 21.71
C GLY A 308 -29.80 28.21 20.33
N GLU A 309 -28.84 29.14 20.17
CA GLU A 309 -28.11 29.36 18.92
C GLU A 309 -26.84 28.49 18.78
N ALA A 310 -26.60 27.58 19.72
CA ALA A 310 -25.37 26.76 19.75
C ALA A 310 -25.25 25.86 18.51
N ARG A 311 -24.12 25.99 17.80
CA ARG A 311 -23.76 25.20 16.62
C ARG A 311 -22.29 24.81 16.67
N LEU A 312 -21.96 23.62 16.17
CA LEU A 312 -20.58 23.16 16.02
C LEU A 312 -20.08 23.36 14.59
N THR A 313 -18.78 23.57 14.44
CA THR A 313 -18.08 23.55 13.16
C THR A 313 -17.27 22.26 12.99
N ARG A 314 -16.75 22.05 11.78
CA ARG A 314 -15.76 20.99 11.52
C ARG A 314 -14.42 21.21 12.23
N PHE A 315 -14.11 22.41 12.73
CA PHE A 315 -12.79 22.70 13.28
C PHE A 315 -12.61 22.15 14.69
N ILE A 316 -11.66 21.23 14.82
CA ILE A 316 -11.34 20.53 16.06
C ILE A 316 -9.85 20.61 16.36
N SER A 317 -9.48 20.43 17.62
CA SER A 317 -8.06 20.34 18.00
C SER A 317 -7.89 19.40 19.17
N ILE A 318 -6.82 18.61 19.14
CA ILE A 318 -6.27 17.92 20.30
C ILE A 318 -4.86 18.44 20.56
N ALA A 319 -4.47 18.61 21.82
CA ALA A 319 -3.11 18.99 22.20
C ALA A 319 -2.69 18.36 23.53
N GLN A 320 -1.49 17.77 23.54
CA GLN A 320 -0.80 17.28 24.74
C GLN A 320 -0.59 18.40 25.76
N ASN A 321 -0.83 18.11 27.04
CA ASN A 321 -0.70 19.06 28.15
C ASN A 321 -0.05 18.45 29.42
N GLY A 322 0.58 17.29 29.29
CA GLY A 322 1.25 16.56 30.36
C GLY A 322 1.59 15.12 29.97
N LEU A 323 1.91 14.31 30.97
CA LEU A 323 2.45 12.96 30.80
C LEU A 323 1.37 11.88 30.63
N GLY A 324 1.71 10.76 29.99
CA GLY A 324 0.83 9.60 29.79
C GLY A 324 -0.23 9.79 28.70
N ASN A 325 -1.18 8.84 28.58
CA ASN A 325 -2.21 8.87 27.53
C ASN A 325 -3.32 9.92 27.76
N GLU A 326 -3.67 10.20 29.02
CA GLU A 326 -4.87 11.00 29.33
C GLU A 326 -4.65 12.52 29.24
N ALA A 327 -3.39 12.96 29.29
CA ALA A 327 -3.00 14.36 29.30
C ALA A 327 -3.06 15.00 27.90
N ARG A 328 -4.29 15.11 27.36
CA ARG A 328 -4.62 15.98 26.22
C ARG A 328 -5.89 16.78 26.49
N VAL A 329 -5.91 18.02 26.02
CA VAL A 329 -7.13 18.83 25.90
C VAL A 329 -7.74 18.63 24.50
N LEU A 330 -9.06 18.42 24.45
CA LEU A 330 -9.86 18.46 23.24
C LEU A 330 -10.52 19.84 23.09
N ARG A 331 -10.63 20.34 21.86
CA ARG A 331 -11.33 21.59 21.51
C ARG A 331 -12.21 21.39 20.26
N VAL A 332 -13.39 22.00 20.24
CA VAL A 332 -14.32 22.02 19.09
C VAL A 332 -14.83 23.45 18.91
N ALA A 333 -14.57 24.07 17.77
CA ALA A 333 -14.97 25.45 17.51
C ALA A 333 -16.47 25.55 17.16
N GLY A 334 -17.13 26.62 17.59
CA GLY A 334 -18.56 26.81 17.36
C GLY A 334 -19.14 28.07 18.01
N LEU A 335 -20.47 28.05 18.18
CA LEU A 335 -21.24 29.06 18.89
C LEU A 335 -21.77 28.51 20.21
N ASP A 336 -21.89 29.35 21.23
CA ASP A 336 -22.65 29.04 22.45
C ASP A 336 -24.17 29.23 22.26
N SER A 337 -24.94 29.03 23.32
CA SER A 337 -26.39 29.16 23.31
C SER A 337 -26.92 30.57 23.04
N GLU A 338 -26.08 31.59 23.18
CA GLU A 338 -26.38 33.00 22.95
C GLU A 338 -25.85 33.50 21.59
N GLY A 339 -25.20 32.62 20.81
CA GLY A 339 -24.66 32.95 19.49
C GLY A 339 -23.23 33.52 19.53
N ASN A 340 -22.56 33.56 20.70
CA ASN A 340 -21.19 34.04 20.78
C ASN A 340 -20.22 33.02 20.17
N THR A 341 -19.20 33.47 19.44
CA THR A 341 -18.15 32.60 18.89
C THR A 341 -17.19 32.13 19.97
N GLY A 342 -16.62 30.95 19.78
CA GLY A 342 -15.61 30.40 20.67
C GLY A 342 -15.38 28.92 20.44
N PHE A 343 -14.94 28.21 21.48
CA PHE A 343 -14.75 26.77 21.42
C PHE A 343 -15.19 26.06 22.69
N TYR A 344 -15.75 24.87 22.50
CA TYR A 344 -15.98 23.90 23.56
C TYR A 344 -14.67 23.17 23.85
N TYR A 345 -14.33 22.95 25.14
CA TYR A 345 -13.14 22.20 25.54
C TYR A 345 -13.39 21.27 26.74
N LYS A 346 -12.53 20.25 26.87
CA LYS A 346 -12.44 19.34 28.02
C LYS A 346 -11.12 18.55 27.99
N GLN A 347 -10.74 17.86 29.08
CA GLN A 347 -9.66 16.86 29.01
C GLN A 347 -10.14 15.58 28.30
N LEU A 348 -9.22 14.76 27.78
CA LEU A 348 -9.52 13.57 26.99
C LEU A 348 -10.57 12.65 27.65
N LYS A 349 -10.48 12.42 28.96
CA LYS A 349 -11.37 11.53 29.73
C LYS A 349 -12.50 12.24 30.50
N ASP A 350 -12.55 13.58 30.48
CA ASP A 350 -13.63 14.33 31.11
C ASP A 350 -14.98 14.02 30.44
N LYS A 351 -16.06 14.05 31.22
CA LYS A 351 -17.43 13.76 30.74
C LYS A 351 -18.19 14.99 30.25
N SER A 352 -17.77 16.19 30.64
CA SER A 352 -18.48 17.44 30.39
C SER A 352 -17.61 18.40 29.59
N TRP A 353 -18.25 19.16 28.70
CA TRP A 353 -17.62 20.23 27.93
C TRP A 353 -17.88 21.59 28.60
N LEU A 354 -16.88 22.47 28.55
CA LEU A 354 -16.97 23.88 28.93
C LEU A 354 -16.81 24.74 27.69
N PHE A 355 -17.44 25.91 27.63
CA PHE A 355 -17.28 26.85 26.52
C PHE A 355 -16.33 27.99 26.89
N ALA A 356 -15.41 28.32 25.99
CA ALA A 356 -14.53 29.47 26.08
C ALA A 356 -14.89 30.47 24.96
N PRO A 357 -15.47 31.65 25.28
CA PRO A 357 -15.79 32.67 24.28
C PRO A 357 -14.51 33.31 23.74
N VAL A 358 -14.32 33.26 22.42
CA VAL A 358 -13.18 33.82 21.69
C VAL A 358 -13.67 34.28 20.33
N ASN A 359 -13.18 35.41 19.83
CA ASN A 359 -13.50 35.89 18.49
C ASN A 359 -12.90 34.93 17.45
N LEU A 360 -13.74 34.03 16.91
CA LEU A 360 -13.40 33.11 15.83
C LEU A 360 -14.27 33.44 14.61
N PHE A 361 -13.72 33.24 13.42
CA PHE A 361 -14.32 33.62 12.15
C PHE A 361 -14.74 32.35 11.40
N PHE A 362 -16.05 32.22 11.15
CA PHE A 362 -16.64 31.08 10.48
C PHE A 362 -17.43 31.55 9.24
N SER A 363 -17.42 30.74 8.19
CA SER A 363 -18.39 30.79 7.10
C SER A 363 -19.53 29.81 7.34
N ASP A 364 -20.65 29.94 6.62
CA ASP A 364 -21.77 29.01 6.75
C ASP A 364 -21.38 27.55 6.44
N ASP A 365 -20.43 27.36 5.50
CA ASP A 365 -19.90 26.06 5.07
C ASP A 365 -18.95 25.40 6.10
N ASP A 366 -18.58 26.09 7.18
CA ASP A 366 -17.76 25.55 8.26
C ASP A 366 -18.59 24.84 9.33
N PHE A 367 -19.88 25.18 9.44
CA PHE A 367 -20.79 24.55 10.38
C PHE A 367 -21.17 23.12 9.95
N LEU A 368 -21.33 22.24 10.92
CA LEU A 368 -21.73 20.86 10.67
C LEU A 368 -23.18 20.78 10.15
N ASP A 369 -23.40 20.00 9.08
CA ASP A 369 -24.74 19.70 8.57
C ASP A 369 -25.30 18.43 9.21
N TYR A 370 -26.11 18.63 10.24
CA TYR A 370 -26.82 17.58 10.97
C TYR A 370 -27.81 16.77 10.12
N LYS A 371 -28.11 17.18 8.88
CA LYS A 371 -28.94 16.40 7.93
C LYS A 371 -28.11 15.41 7.11
N LYS A 372 -26.80 15.62 6.99
CA LYS A 372 -25.88 14.71 6.31
C LYS A 372 -25.69 13.45 7.15
N SER A 373 -25.61 12.29 6.49
CA SER A 373 -25.24 11.05 7.17
C SER A 373 -23.76 11.09 7.55
N GLU A 374 -23.46 10.74 8.79
CA GLU A 374 -22.09 10.52 9.27
C GLU A 374 -21.68 9.03 9.25
N THR A 375 -22.53 8.15 8.73
CA THR A 375 -22.23 6.74 8.49
C THR A 375 -22.63 6.26 7.10
N THR A 376 -21.98 5.21 6.60
CA THR A 376 -22.42 4.44 5.41
C THR A 376 -22.67 2.97 5.74
N GLY A 377 -23.12 2.19 4.76
CA GLY A 377 -23.04 0.72 4.86
C GLY A 377 -21.59 0.25 4.95
N MET A 378 -21.40 -0.94 5.52
CA MET A 378 -20.13 -1.65 5.59
C MET A 378 -19.57 -1.89 4.18
N GLN A 379 -18.25 -1.78 4.03
CA GLN A 379 -17.51 -2.02 2.78
C GLN A 379 -16.50 -3.16 2.92
N GLU A 380 -16.71 -4.02 3.91
CA GLU A 380 -15.86 -5.16 4.24
C GLU A 380 -15.86 -6.21 3.12
N ILE A 381 -14.71 -6.85 2.94
CA ILE A 381 -14.51 -7.90 1.96
C ILE A 381 -14.98 -9.23 2.53
N VAL A 382 -15.88 -9.89 1.80
CA VAL A 382 -16.33 -11.26 2.06
C VAL A 382 -15.95 -12.12 0.87
N LEU A 383 -15.11 -13.13 1.09
CA LEU A 383 -14.61 -14.02 0.03
C LEU A 383 -14.77 -15.48 0.45
N LYS A 384 -15.08 -16.32 -0.53
CA LYS A 384 -15.08 -17.78 -0.37
C LYS A 384 -13.79 -18.36 -0.88
N GLY A 385 -13.43 -19.53 -0.38
CA GLY A 385 -12.14 -20.14 -0.64
C GLY A 385 -12.11 -21.63 -0.40
N TYR A 386 -10.91 -22.17 -0.52
CA TYR A 386 -10.58 -23.56 -0.22
C TYR A 386 -9.33 -23.63 0.66
N ILE A 387 -9.16 -24.77 1.33
CA ILE A 387 -7.95 -25.11 2.08
C ILE A 387 -7.18 -26.22 1.37
N THR A 388 -5.86 -26.13 1.46
CA THR A 388 -4.92 -27.18 1.07
C THR A 388 -4.16 -27.67 2.30
N LYS A 389 -3.80 -28.95 2.29
CA LYS A 389 -2.96 -29.61 3.29
C LYS A 389 -1.80 -30.31 2.57
N ASN A 390 -0.57 -29.91 2.88
CA ASN A 390 0.66 -30.40 2.25
C ASN A 390 0.62 -30.31 0.71
N GLY A 391 -0.04 -29.27 0.18
CA GLY A 391 -0.25 -29.04 -1.26
C GLY A 391 -1.57 -29.61 -1.82
N SER A 392 -2.16 -30.63 -1.20
CA SER A 392 -3.41 -31.24 -1.67
C SER A 392 -4.65 -30.49 -1.19
N VAL A 393 -5.61 -30.22 -2.08
CA VAL A 393 -6.90 -29.59 -1.72
C VAL A 393 -7.72 -30.51 -0.82
N MET A 394 -8.43 -29.95 0.17
CA MET A 394 -9.43 -30.66 0.98
C MET A 394 -10.85 -30.28 0.49
N PRO A 395 -11.42 -30.99 -0.50
CA PRO A 395 -12.67 -30.61 -1.17
C PRO A 395 -13.92 -30.68 -0.26
N GLU A 396 -13.82 -31.36 0.89
CA GLU A 396 -14.89 -31.49 1.88
C GLU A 396 -14.99 -30.31 2.86
N ILE A 397 -14.05 -29.35 2.80
CA ILE A 397 -13.99 -28.18 3.67
C ILE A 397 -14.34 -26.91 2.89
N GLU A 398 -15.45 -26.28 3.25
CA GLU A 398 -15.79 -24.93 2.75
C GLU A 398 -15.09 -23.87 3.62
N CYS A 399 -14.48 -22.87 2.97
CA CYS A 399 -13.82 -21.75 3.66
C CYS A 399 -14.47 -20.42 3.28
N GLU A 400 -14.69 -19.54 4.25
CA GLU A 400 -15.13 -18.15 4.06
C GLU A 400 -14.31 -17.21 4.95
N ILE A 401 -13.89 -16.06 4.41
CA ILE A 401 -13.29 -14.95 5.17
C ILE A 401 -14.23 -13.75 5.10
N ASN A 402 -14.43 -13.07 6.22
CA ASN A 402 -15.41 -12.00 6.39
C ASN A 402 -14.88 -10.93 7.36
N GLY A 403 -15.11 -9.65 7.08
CA GLY A 403 -14.70 -8.52 7.92
C GLY A 403 -13.44 -7.77 7.48
N LEU A 404 -12.81 -8.13 6.36
CA LEU A 404 -11.51 -7.56 5.98
C LEU A 404 -11.65 -6.14 5.37
N GLY A 405 -11.00 -5.13 5.98
CA GLY A 405 -10.98 -3.74 5.52
C GLY A 405 -9.81 -3.33 4.60
N LEU A 406 -8.73 -4.12 4.57
CA LEU A 406 -7.42 -3.82 3.93
C LEU A 406 -6.71 -2.60 4.54
N HIS A 407 -6.68 -2.52 5.86
CA HIS A 407 -5.94 -1.50 6.61
C HIS A 407 -4.59 -2.01 7.11
N SER A 408 -3.74 -1.12 7.66
CA SER A 408 -2.43 -1.52 8.22
C SER A 408 -2.56 -2.30 9.53
N THR A 409 -3.68 -2.14 10.23
CA THR A 409 -4.20 -3.11 11.20
C THR A 409 -5.65 -3.38 10.89
N ASP A 410 -6.05 -4.64 10.97
CA ASP A 410 -7.36 -5.14 10.59
C ASP A 410 -7.78 -6.25 11.56
N ASP A 411 -9.07 -6.54 11.66
CA ASP A 411 -9.53 -7.77 12.30
C ASP A 411 -10.69 -8.39 11.52
N CYS A 412 -10.60 -9.69 11.28
CA CYS A 412 -11.55 -10.40 10.46
C CYS A 412 -11.86 -11.77 11.05
N THR A 413 -12.78 -12.51 10.43
CA THR A 413 -13.12 -13.87 10.82
C THR A 413 -12.92 -14.83 9.66
N VAL A 414 -12.35 -16.00 9.96
CA VAL A 414 -12.33 -17.14 9.03
C VAL A 414 -13.27 -18.21 9.56
N THR A 415 -14.19 -18.63 8.70
CA THR A 415 -15.14 -19.72 8.95
C THR A 415 -14.81 -20.92 8.09
N LEU A 416 -14.71 -22.08 8.72
CA LEU A 416 -14.52 -23.40 8.11
C LEU A 416 -15.77 -24.24 8.34
N ARG A 417 -16.23 -25.00 7.34
CA ARG A 417 -17.41 -25.87 7.45
C ARG A 417 -17.14 -27.25 6.85
N LYS A 418 -17.68 -28.30 7.47
CA LYS A 418 -17.71 -29.67 6.95
C LYS A 418 -19.11 -30.25 7.18
N GLY A 419 -19.94 -30.28 6.13
CA GLY A 419 -21.33 -30.71 6.25
C GLY A 419 -22.14 -29.80 7.18
N ASN A 420 -22.56 -30.33 8.34
CA ASN A 420 -23.28 -29.55 9.36
C ASN A 420 -22.34 -28.86 10.38
N ASP A 421 -21.08 -29.28 10.45
CA ASP A 421 -20.12 -28.73 11.41
C ASP A 421 -19.57 -27.40 10.88
N SER A 422 -19.39 -26.44 11.78
CA SER A 422 -18.93 -25.09 11.48
C SER A 422 -18.03 -24.60 12.59
N TYR A 423 -16.93 -23.95 12.22
CA TYR A 423 -15.99 -23.35 13.14
C TYR A 423 -15.60 -21.95 12.65
N THR A 424 -15.58 -20.97 13.53
CA THR A 424 -15.16 -19.60 13.22
C THR A 424 -14.10 -19.17 14.22
N CYS A 425 -12.98 -18.65 13.72
CA CYS A 425 -11.96 -18.01 14.55
C CYS A 425 -11.70 -16.57 14.07
N ARG A 426 -11.42 -15.67 15.03
CA ARG A 426 -11.07 -14.28 14.75
C ARG A 426 -9.57 -14.19 14.47
N LEU A 427 -9.20 -13.38 13.50
CA LEU A 427 -7.82 -13.11 13.10
C LEU A 427 -7.54 -11.62 13.28
N TYR A 428 -6.47 -11.30 14.00
CA TYR A 428 -5.91 -9.95 14.08
C TYR A 428 -4.76 -9.82 13.08
N LEU A 429 -4.88 -8.87 12.16
CA LEU A 429 -3.95 -8.65 11.07
C LEU A 429 -3.11 -7.39 11.35
N VAL A 430 -1.79 -7.51 11.17
CA VAL A 430 -0.81 -6.43 11.35
C VAL A 430 0.08 -6.38 10.11
N GLU A 431 0.10 -5.25 9.40
CA GLU A 431 0.84 -5.13 8.14
C GLU A 431 2.36 -5.22 8.39
N LYS A 432 3.02 -6.08 7.62
CA LYS A 432 4.47 -6.24 7.63
C LYS A 432 5.15 -4.93 7.21
N TRP A 433 6.25 -4.58 7.89
CA TRP A 433 7.08 -3.45 7.48
C TRP A 433 7.72 -3.68 6.11
N THR A 434 7.64 -2.68 5.24
CA THR A 434 8.19 -2.67 3.88
C THR A 434 9.08 -1.44 3.72
N TYR A 435 10.28 -1.57 3.13
CA TYR A 435 11.18 -0.43 2.86
C TYR A 435 10.90 0.27 1.50
N ILE A 436 9.88 -0.18 0.76
CA ILE A 436 9.55 0.30 -0.58
C ILE A 436 8.33 1.20 -0.57
N LYS A 437 8.41 2.26 -1.39
CA LYS A 437 7.31 3.16 -1.69
C LYS A 437 6.23 2.44 -2.51
N ARG A 438 5.00 2.41 -2.01
CA ARG A 438 3.81 1.84 -2.68
C ARG A 438 2.71 2.92 -2.78
N GLY A 439 1.69 2.69 -3.62
CA GLY A 439 0.57 3.62 -3.80
C GLY A 439 -0.55 3.38 -2.81
N ASP A 440 -1.44 2.44 -3.15
CA ASP A 440 -2.56 1.99 -2.30
C ASP A 440 -2.60 0.45 -2.28
N PRO A 441 -1.67 -0.20 -1.54
CA PRO A 441 -1.54 -1.65 -1.54
C PRO A 441 -2.84 -2.33 -1.12
N GLY A 442 -3.15 -3.41 -1.84
CA GLY A 442 -4.42 -4.11 -1.82
C GLY A 442 -5.41 -3.61 -2.90
N TYR A 443 -5.25 -2.38 -3.41
CA TYR A 443 -6.11 -1.77 -4.43
C TYR A 443 -5.37 -1.44 -5.74
N ASP A 444 -4.07 -1.13 -5.65
CA ASP A 444 -3.18 -0.78 -6.78
C ASP A 444 -2.47 -1.99 -7.43
N GLY A 445 -2.91 -3.20 -7.12
CA GLY A 445 -2.35 -4.47 -7.60
C GLY A 445 -1.08 -4.95 -6.87
N SER A 446 -0.48 -4.13 -6.00
CA SER A 446 0.47 -4.64 -5.00
C SER A 446 -0.29 -5.24 -3.81
N THR A 447 0.30 -6.20 -3.10
CA THR A 447 -0.35 -6.84 -1.93
C THR A 447 -0.12 -6.02 -0.65
N ARG A 448 -1.07 -6.13 0.28
CA ARG A 448 -0.75 -5.97 1.71
C ARG A 448 -0.32 -7.32 2.26
N ASN A 449 0.87 -7.36 2.85
CA ASN A 449 1.41 -8.56 3.49
C ASN A 449 1.22 -8.41 5.00
N TYR A 450 0.69 -9.43 5.65
CA TYR A 450 0.28 -9.39 7.05
C TYR A 450 1.02 -10.43 7.88
N PHE A 451 1.39 -10.04 9.09
CA PHE A 451 1.47 -10.95 10.21
C PHE A 451 0.09 -11.11 10.84
N ILE A 452 -0.25 -12.32 11.24
CA ILE A 452 -1.60 -12.64 11.68
C ILE A 452 -1.53 -13.44 12.99
N THR A 453 -2.33 -13.02 13.97
CA THR A 453 -2.51 -13.72 15.26
C THR A 453 -3.96 -14.17 15.37
N ALA A 454 -4.20 -15.39 15.84
CA ALA A 454 -5.53 -15.96 15.95
C ALA A 454 -6.09 -15.88 17.38
N GLU A 455 -7.38 -15.58 17.50
CA GLU A 455 -8.16 -15.62 18.75
C GLU A 455 -9.29 -16.66 18.57
N CYS A 456 -9.04 -17.85 19.11
CA CYS A 456 -9.75 -19.09 18.81
C CYS A 456 -10.19 -19.79 20.11
N GLY A 457 -11.50 -19.92 20.31
CA GLY A 457 -12.06 -20.85 21.30
C GLY A 457 -12.17 -22.27 20.75
N PHE A 458 -12.14 -23.30 21.61
CA PHE A 458 -12.31 -24.72 21.20
C PHE A 458 -13.56 -25.37 21.81
N GLU A 459 -14.44 -24.55 22.39
CA GLU A 459 -15.76 -24.93 22.89
C GLU A 459 -16.66 -25.34 21.71
N GLY A 460 -17.50 -26.36 21.87
CA GLY A 460 -18.37 -26.90 20.81
C GLY A 460 -17.75 -27.95 19.89
N LEU A 461 -16.41 -28.06 19.78
CA LEU A 461 -15.73 -29.08 18.97
C LEU A 461 -15.82 -30.52 19.55
N GLN A 462 -16.63 -30.74 20.58
CA GLN A 462 -16.82 -32.06 21.20
C GLN A 462 -17.90 -32.88 20.48
N ASP A 463 -18.86 -32.21 19.85
CA ASP A 463 -20.00 -32.81 19.17
C ASP A 463 -19.83 -32.85 17.64
N ALA A 464 -18.70 -32.33 17.13
CA ALA A 464 -18.35 -32.30 15.71
C ALA A 464 -17.66 -33.59 15.24
N ASP A 465 -17.64 -33.81 13.93
CA ASP A 465 -16.88 -34.87 13.26
C ASP A 465 -15.41 -34.93 13.72
N GLU A 466 -14.88 -36.13 13.98
CA GLU A 466 -13.54 -36.31 14.59
C GLU A 466 -12.42 -35.74 13.72
N ASP A 467 -12.49 -35.92 12.40
CA ASP A 467 -11.50 -35.38 11.45
C ASP A 467 -11.59 -33.84 11.37
N PHE A 468 -12.79 -33.28 11.41
CA PHE A 468 -12.98 -31.82 11.46
C PHE A 468 -12.44 -31.24 12.77
N ALA A 469 -12.81 -31.83 13.91
CA ALA A 469 -12.30 -31.41 15.22
C ALA A 469 -10.77 -31.55 15.33
N PHE A 470 -10.17 -32.55 14.66
CA PHE A 470 -8.72 -32.67 14.53
C PHE A 470 -8.13 -31.56 13.65
N LEU A 471 -8.69 -31.28 12.48
CA LEU A 471 -8.25 -30.21 11.57
C LEU A 471 -8.22 -28.86 12.28
N ILE A 472 -9.31 -28.49 12.99
CA ILE A 472 -9.39 -27.22 13.71
C ILE A 472 -8.33 -27.14 14.82
N LYS A 473 -8.08 -28.23 15.56
CA LYS A 473 -7.03 -28.28 16.58
C LYS A 473 -5.64 -28.17 15.96
N ASP A 474 -5.38 -28.87 14.85
CA ASP A 474 -4.07 -28.84 14.20
C ASP A 474 -3.74 -27.44 13.64
N LEU A 475 -4.73 -26.77 13.04
CA LEU A 475 -4.61 -25.37 12.62
C LEU A 475 -4.34 -24.44 13.80
N PHE A 476 -5.19 -24.45 14.83
CA PHE A 476 -5.30 -23.32 15.76
C PHE A 476 -4.91 -23.58 17.22
N ALA A 477 -4.84 -24.82 17.71
CA ALA A 477 -4.74 -25.08 19.16
C ALA A 477 -3.49 -24.49 19.82
N GLN A 478 -2.34 -24.54 19.14
CA GLN A 478 -1.09 -23.93 19.59
C GLN A 478 -0.92 -22.47 19.12
N LYS A 479 -1.93 -21.89 18.44
CA LYS A 479 -1.85 -20.57 17.81
C LYS A 479 -2.77 -19.50 18.42
N ASN A 480 -3.66 -19.87 19.34
CA ASN A 480 -4.44 -18.90 20.09
C ASN A 480 -3.51 -17.93 20.82
N HIS A 481 -3.58 -16.64 20.47
CA HIS A 481 -2.72 -15.55 20.93
C HIS A 481 -1.21 -15.71 20.65
N ALA A 482 -0.81 -16.72 19.86
CA ALA A 482 0.57 -16.90 19.45
C ALA A 482 0.94 -15.81 18.44
N LEU A 483 1.78 -14.87 18.87
CA LEU A 483 2.14 -13.67 18.12
C LEU A 483 2.64 -14.03 16.72
N PHE A 484 1.92 -13.55 15.70
CA PHE A 484 2.28 -13.67 14.28
C PHE A 484 2.47 -15.12 13.78
N ALA A 485 1.78 -16.09 14.39
CA ALA A 485 1.86 -17.50 14.04
C ALA A 485 1.25 -17.87 12.67
N ILE A 486 0.63 -16.91 11.99
CA ILE A 486 0.06 -17.04 10.64
C ILE A 486 0.64 -15.92 9.75
N SER A 487 1.00 -16.26 8.52
CA SER A 487 1.39 -15.29 7.49
C SER A 487 0.24 -15.13 6.49
N GLY A 488 0.05 -13.93 5.94
CA GLY A 488 -0.93 -13.74 4.88
C GLY A 488 -0.58 -12.63 3.91
N GLU A 489 -1.24 -12.65 2.76
CA GLU A 489 -1.26 -11.55 1.80
C GLU A 489 -2.69 -11.32 1.30
N ALA A 490 -3.03 -10.06 1.02
CA ALA A 490 -4.37 -9.70 0.59
C ALA A 490 -4.38 -8.57 -0.45
N THR A 491 -5.43 -8.63 -1.26
CA THR A 491 -5.94 -7.57 -2.12
C THR A 491 -7.46 -7.50 -1.99
N LYS A 492 -8.10 -6.53 -2.65
CA LYS A 492 -9.57 -6.48 -2.74
C LYS A 492 -10.19 -7.71 -3.43
N ASP A 493 -9.40 -8.43 -4.24
CA ASP A 493 -9.88 -9.50 -5.12
C ASP A 493 -9.56 -10.92 -4.58
N TYR A 494 -8.54 -11.05 -3.72
CA TYR A 494 -8.13 -12.32 -3.11
C TYR A 494 -7.41 -12.15 -1.76
N VAL A 495 -7.42 -13.21 -0.95
CA VAL A 495 -6.62 -13.36 0.27
C VAL A 495 -5.96 -14.74 0.29
N GLN A 496 -4.68 -14.81 0.65
CA GLN A 496 -3.98 -16.06 0.95
C GLN A 496 -3.51 -16.06 2.41
N LEU A 497 -3.75 -17.15 3.13
CA LEU A 497 -3.24 -17.40 4.48
C LEU A 497 -2.37 -18.66 4.48
N GLU A 498 -1.24 -18.60 5.18
CA GLU A 498 -0.28 -19.69 5.34
C GLU A 498 -0.12 -20.03 6.82
N ILE A 499 -0.39 -21.29 7.14
CA ILE A 499 -0.57 -21.80 8.50
C ILE A 499 0.19 -23.13 8.62
N THR A 500 1.20 -23.21 9.48
CA THR A 500 1.79 -24.50 9.85
C THR A 500 0.83 -25.29 10.75
N GLY A 501 0.92 -26.62 10.78
CA GLY A 501 0.20 -27.45 11.74
C GLY A 501 0.66 -27.21 13.18
N SER A 502 0.09 -27.93 14.14
CA SER A 502 0.52 -27.88 15.53
C SER A 502 1.55 -28.98 15.80
N ASP A 503 2.62 -28.67 16.53
CA ASP A 503 3.65 -29.65 16.88
C ASP A 503 3.23 -30.44 18.12
N TRP A 504 2.59 -31.57 17.90
CA TRP A 504 2.18 -32.50 18.95
C TRP A 504 3.33 -33.42 19.44
N ASN A 505 4.57 -33.26 18.96
CA ASN A 505 5.67 -34.24 19.09
C ASN A 505 6.82 -33.83 20.02
N GLU A 506 6.57 -33.15 21.15
CA GLU A 506 7.66 -32.75 22.08
C GLU A 506 8.54 -33.90 22.62
N PHE A 507 8.10 -35.18 22.57
CA PHE A 507 8.83 -36.28 23.23
C PHE A 507 9.01 -37.62 22.49
N LEU A 508 8.30 -37.90 21.38
CA LEU A 508 8.22 -39.29 20.87
C LEU A 508 8.61 -39.56 19.41
N LYS A 509 8.77 -38.55 18.54
CA LYS A 509 9.33 -38.71 17.16
C LYS A 509 9.72 -37.35 16.55
N PRO A 510 10.97 -36.87 16.73
CA PRO A 510 11.43 -35.57 16.19
C PRO A 510 11.71 -35.58 14.67
N LEU A 511 11.04 -36.46 13.91
CA LEU A 511 11.23 -36.68 12.47
C LEU A 511 9.91 -36.73 11.69
N THR A 512 8.77 -36.51 12.36
CA THR A 512 7.48 -36.41 11.67
C THR A 512 7.35 -34.99 11.12
N PRO A 513 7.20 -34.77 9.80
CA PRO A 513 7.02 -33.43 9.27
C PRO A 513 5.69 -32.83 9.78
N ILE A 514 5.74 -31.57 10.20
CA ILE A 514 4.56 -30.79 10.58
C ILE A 514 3.76 -30.52 9.30
N ASN A 515 2.42 -30.59 9.39
CA ASN A 515 1.57 -30.26 8.25
C ASN A 515 1.79 -28.80 7.81
N SER A 516 1.69 -28.53 6.51
CA SER A 516 1.55 -27.17 5.97
C SER A 516 0.13 -26.99 5.47
N TYR A 517 -0.52 -25.91 5.85
CA TYR A 517 -1.85 -25.53 5.37
C TYR A 517 -1.79 -24.18 4.67
N MET A 518 -2.50 -24.06 3.56
CA MET A 518 -2.73 -22.79 2.88
C MET A 518 -4.21 -22.66 2.55
N MET A 519 -4.79 -21.52 2.91
CA MET A 519 -6.16 -21.15 2.58
C MET A 519 -6.11 -20.05 1.50
N PHE A 520 -6.85 -20.23 0.42
CA PHE A 520 -6.95 -19.24 -0.65
C PHE A 520 -8.42 -18.85 -0.85
N PHE A 521 -8.71 -17.56 -0.67
CA PHE A 521 -10.03 -16.96 -0.82
C PHE A 521 -10.02 -15.99 -2.00
N SER A 522 -11.08 -15.98 -2.81
CA SER A 522 -11.21 -15.01 -3.90
C SER A 522 -12.66 -14.77 -4.31
N SER A 523 -12.87 -13.82 -5.21
CA SER A 523 -14.20 -13.51 -5.76
C SER A 523 -14.77 -14.62 -6.68
N ASN A 524 -13.90 -15.47 -7.21
CA ASN A 524 -14.25 -16.64 -8.03
C ASN A 524 -13.26 -17.79 -7.71
N PRO A 525 -13.44 -18.48 -6.57
CA PRO A 525 -12.47 -19.47 -6.11
C PRO A 525 -12.56 -20.73 -6.96
N GLN A 526 -11.48 -21.05 -7.67
CA GLN A 526 -11.36 -22.28 -8.45
C GLN A 526 -10.27 -23.18 -7.86
N THR A 527 -10.68 -24.32 -7.30
CA THR A 527 -9.78 -25.36 -6.78
C THR A 527 -8.93 -26.02 -7.87
N SER A 528 -9.39 -25.93 -9.12
CA SER A 528 -8.70 -26.39 -10.33
C SER A 528 -7.66 -25.40 -10.87
N ILE A 529 -7.35 -24.30 -10.18
CA ILE A 529 -6.35 -23.31 -10.60
C ILE A 529 -5.42 -23.02 -9.42
N GLN A 530 -4.09 -23.10 -9.63
CA GLN A 530 -3.14 -22.74 -8.58
C GLN A 530 -3.30 -21.26 -8.17
N PRO A 531 -3.17 -20.92 -6.88
CA PRO A 531 -3.24 -19.53 -6.41
C PRO A 531 -2.34 -18.57 -7.18
N ALA A 532 -1.10 -18.97 -7.50
CA ALA A 532 -0.17 -18.15 -8.28
C ALA A 532 -0.77 -17.71 -9.63
N VAL A 533 -1.41 -18.63 -10.36
CA VAL A 533 -2.08 -18.36 -11.65
C VAL A 533 -3.29 -17.44 -11.46
N SER A 534 -4.09 -17.66 -10.41
CA SER A 534 -5.19 -16.75 -10.05
C SER A 534 -4.70 -15.33 -9.76
N LYS A 535 -3.54 -15.17 -9.12
CA LYS A 535 -2.93 -13.85 -8.84
C LYS A 535 -2.50 -13.12 -10.11
N TYR A 536 -1.95 -13.81 -11.11
CA TYR A 536 -1.70 -13.22 -12.44
C TYR A 536 -2.99 -12.64 -13.05
N PHE A 537 -4.13 -13.33 -12.93
CA PHE A 537 -5.40 -12.84 -13.47
C PHE A 537 -5.90 -11.56 -12.77
N TYR A 538 -5.59 -11.39 -11.48
CA TYR A 538 -5.94 -10.15 -10.77
C TYR A 538 -5.03 -8.96 -11.14
N THR A 539 -3.74 -9.16 -11.43
CA THR A 539 -2.87 -8.06 -11.91
C THR A 539 -3.29 -7.54 -13.29
N LEU A 540 -3.87 -8.40 -14.15
CA LEU A 540 -4.42 -7.99 -15.45
C LEU A 540 -5.60 -7.01 -15.33
N SER A 541 -6.22 -6.89 -14.16
CA SER A 541 -7.31 -5.93 -13.89
C SER A 541 -6.83 -4.48 -13.66
N LEU A 542 -5.52 -4.24 -13.64
CA LEU A 542 -4.88 -2.98 -13.27
C LEU A 542 -5.34 -1.79 -14.14
N PRO A 543 -5.58 -0.60 -13.56
CA PRO A 543 -6.00 0.59 -14.31
C PRO A 543 -5.03 0.99 -15.43
N ILE A 544 -3.72 0.88 -15.20
CA ILE A 544 -2.74 1.20 -16.25
C ILE A 544 -2.81 0.22 -17.43
N LEU A 545 -3.04 -1.08 -17.21
CA LEU A 545 -3.20 -2.04 -18.31
C LEU A 545 -4.50 -1.74 -19.07
N LYS A 546 -5.60 -1.48 -18.36
CA LYS A 546 -6.90 -1.10 -18.95
C LYS A 546 -6.85 0.18 -19.78
N GLN A 547 -5.96 1.12 -19.49
CA GLN A 547 -5.77 2.31 -20.31
C GLN A 547 -5.42 1.98 -21.78
N SER A 548 -4.79 0.82 -22.06
CA SER A 548 -4.39 0.42 -23.41
C SER A 548 -5.52 0.37 -24.44
N VAL A 549 -6.76 0.15 -24.00
CA VAL A 549 -7.97 0.06 -24.85
C VAL A 549 -8.89 1.28 -24.72
N SER A 550 -8.40 2.37 -24.12
CA SER A 550 -9.17 3.62 -24.00
C SER A 550 -9.26 4.37 -25.33
N ASP A 551 -10.38 5.06 -25.55
CA ASP A 551 -10.64 5.89 -26.76
C ASP A 551 -9.54 6.93 -27.02
N SER A 552 -8.87 7.43 -25.97
CA SER A 552 -7.74 8.37 -26.11
C SER A 552 -6.50 7.77 -26.78
N LEU A 553 -6.43 6.44 -26.91
CA LEU A 553 -5.34 5.72 -27.57
C LEU A 553 -5.77 5.03 -28.88
N MET A 554 -7.03 5.15 -29.27
CA MET A 554 -7.61 4.40 -30.40
C MET A 554 -8.10 5.33 -31.51
N LEU A 555 -7.83 4.93 -32.75
CA LEU A 555 -8.47 5.45 -33.97
C LEU A 555 -9.65 4.54 -34.36
N GLU A 556 -10.63 5.10 -35.06
CA GLU A 556 -11.78 4.36 -35.59
C GLU A 556 -11.36 3.53 -36.81
N ASN A 557 -11.60 2.21 -36.79
CA ASN A 557 -11.09 1.31 -37.82
C ASN A 557 -11.65 1.57 -39.24
N GLU A 558 -12.94 1.90 -39.32
CA GLU A 558 -13.68 2.10 -40.58
C GLU A 558 -13.69 3.55 -41.05
N LYS A 559 -13.12 4.49 -40.28
CA LYS A 559 -13.01 5.87 -40.71
C LYS A 559 -11.95 5.99 -41.80
N ILE A 560 -12.31 6.68 -42.89
CA ILE A 560 -11.34 7.18 -43.88
C ILE A 560 -10.78 8.48 -43.30
N TYR A 561 -9.46 8.50 -43.14
CA TYR A 561 -8.68 9.65 -42.69
C TYR A 561 -8.05 10.34 -43.90
N ALA A 562 -8.02 11.68 -43.87
CA ALA A 562 -7.43 12.51 -44.94
C ALA A 562 -6.58 13.65 -44.33
N GLU A 563 -6.07 14.56 -45.16
CA GLU A 563 -5.19 15.67 -44.74
C GLU A 563 -5.74 16.47 -43.54
N ASP A 564 -7.04 16.75 -43.51
CA ASP A 564 -7.70 17.48 -42.41
C ASP A 564 -7.66 16.72 -41.05
N ASP A 565 -7.41 15.41 -41.06
CA ASP A 565 -7.29 14.58 -39.85
C ASP A 565 -5.84 14.43 -39.34
N LYS A 566 -4.85 14.97 -40.07
CA LYS A 566 -3.42 14.74 -39.79
C LYS A 566 -3.03 15.04 -38.34
N GLU A 567 -3.34 16.23 -37.84
CA GLU A 567 -3.04 16.64 -36.46
C GLU A 567 -3.71 15.72 -35.42
N TYR A 568 -4.89 15.17 -35.74
CA TYR A 568 -5.58 14.23 -34.87
C TYR A 568 -4.88 12.87 -34.83
N VAL A 569 -4.44 12.33 -35.97
CA VAL A 569 -3.67 11.07 -36.06
C VAL A 569 -2.32 11.21 -35.36
N GLU A 570 -1.57 12.28 -35.62
CA GLU A 570 -0.30 12.60 -34.94
C GLU A 570 -0.46 12.63 -33.42
N ARG A 571 -1.50 13.32 -32.92
CA ARG A 571 -1.79 13.40 -31.49
C ARG A 571 -2.06 12.02 -30.87
N ILE A 572 -2.84 11.16 -31.53
CA ILE A 572 -3.12 9.80 -31.02
C ILE A 572 -1.85 8.92 -31.05
N ILE A 573 -0.95 9.12 -32.02
CA ILE A 573 0.37 8.47 -32.03
C ILE A 573 1.21 8.93 -30.82
N GLU A 574 1.25 10.23 -30.52
CA GLU A 574 1.98 10.76 -29.36
C GLU A 574 1.39 10.29 -28.02
N GLU A 575 0.07 10.24 -27.86
CA GLU A 575 -0.58 9.68 -26.67
C GLU A 575 -0.18 8.20 -26.46
N ASN A 576 -0.14 7.40 -27.54
CA ASN A 576 0.37 6.02 -27.46
C ASN A 576 1.88 5.96 -27.12
N ARG A 577 2.70 6.90 -27.60
CA ARG A 577 4.13 7.01 -27.25
C ARG A 577 4.33 7.39 -25.78
N LEU A 578 3.54 8.32 -25.24
CA LEU A 578 3.52 8.68 -23.82
C LEU A 578 3.10 7.49 -22.96
N TYR A 579 2.02 6.80 -23.33
CA TYR A 579 1.55 5.60 -22.63
C TYR A 579 2.60 4.47 -22.65
N LEU A 580 3.24 4.21 -23.80
CA LEU A 580 4.32 3.24 -23.93
C LEU A 580 5.54 3.60 -23.07
N LYS A 581 5.85 4.89 -22.93
CA LYS A 581 6.90 5.37 -22.02
C LYS A 581 6.51 5.12 -20.57
N LYS A 582 5.29 5.44 -20.16
CA LYS A 582 4.76 5.22 -18.80
C LYS A 582 4.90 3.75 -18.37
N LEU A 583 4.49 2.80 -19.23
CA LEU A 583 4.64 1.36 -18.98
C LEU A 583 6.10 0.95 -18.74
N LYS A 584 7.04 1.48 -19.54
CA LYS A 584 8.48 1.20 -19.40
C LYS A 584 9.08 1.80 -18.13
N ASP A 585 8.69 3.03 -17.80
CA ASP A 585 9.17 3.74 -16.61
C ASP A 585 8.69 3.03 -15.33
N GLU A 586 7.43 2.57 -15.28
CA GLU A 586 6.94 1.72 -14.17
C GLU A 586 7.67 0.38 -14.10
N ARG A 587 7.80 -0.35 -15.23
CA ARG A 587 8.51 -1.64 -15.29
C ARG A 587 9.95 -1.53 -14.82
N LYS A 588 10.63 -0.43 -15.16
CA LYS A 588 11.97 -0.12 -14.69
C LYS A 588 11.98 0.14 -13.17
N ASN A 589 11.07 0.98 -12.66
CA ASN A 589 10.96 1.29 -11.23
C ASN A 589 10.74 0.01 -10.40
N TYR A 590 9.81 -0.86 -10.80
CA TYR A 590 9.58 -2.16 -10.16
C TYR A 590 10.83 -3.06 -10.14
N LYS A 591 11.65 -3.03 -11.19
CA LYS A 591 12.91 -3.77 -11.22
C LYS A 591 13.98 -3.18 -10.31
N GLU A 592 14.18 -1.87 -10.31
CA GLU A 592 15.12 -1.19 -9.39
C GLU A 592 14.72 -1.43 -7.92
N ILE A 593 13.41 -1.50 -7.65
CA ILE A 593 12.82 -1.92 -6.38
C ILE A 593 13.19 -3.37 -6.01
N LYS A 594 13.08 -4.33 -6.94
CA LYS A 594 13.49 -5.75 -6.74
C LYS A 594 15.00 -5.87 -6.47
N ASP A 595 15.83 -5.17 -7.24
CA ASP A 595 17.29 -5.21 -7.05
C ASP A 595 17.70 -4.63 -5.68
N SER A 596 17.04 -3.55 -5.23
CA SER A 596 17.20 -2.99 -3.87
C SER A 596 16.69 -3.92 -2.76
N ALA A 597 15.70 -4.76 -3.05
CA ALA A 597 15.15 -5.75 -2.14
C ALA A 597 16.18 -6.83 -1.81
N GLU A 598 16.73 -7.44 -2.85
CA GLU A 598 17.71 -8.52 -2.76
C GLU A 598 18.99 -8.04 -2.05
N MET A 599 19.44 -6.82 -2.36
CA MET A 599 20.59 -6.19 -1.70
C MET A 599 20.35 -5.95 -0.20
N SER A 600 19.15 -5.46 0.16
CA SER A 600 18.77 -5.20 1.56
C SER A 600 18.68 -6.50 2.36
N ARG A 601 18.08 -7.54 1.79
CA ARG A 601 18.06 -8.89 2.38
C ARG A 601 19.48 -9.42 2.60
N TRP A 602 20.35 -9.36 1.59
CA TRP A 602 21.73 -9.84 1.69
C TRP A 602 22.56 -9.11 2.76
N GLY A 603 22.43 -7.78 2.83
CA GLY A 603 23.06 -6.97 3.87
C GLY A 603 22.59 -7.36 5.28
N TYR A 604 21.30 -7.62 5.43
CA TYR A 604 20.73 -8.10 6.69
C TYR A 604 21.15 -9.53 7.04
N THR A 605 21.14 -10.49 6.10
CA THR A 605 21.64 -11.86 6.35
C THR A 605 23.09 -11.84 6.83
N THR A 606 23.90 -10.89 6.34
CA THR A 606 25.27 -10.67 6.81
C THR A 606 25.30 -10.15 8.26
N LEU A 607 24.45 -9.17 8.61
CA LEU A 607 24.29 -8.68 9.99
C LEU A 607 23.80 -9.79 10.94
N GLU A 608 22.88 -10.63 10.49
CA GLU A 608 22.33 -11.74 11.24
C GLU A 608 23.40 -12.82 11.51
N LEU A 609 24.20 -13.18 10.51
CA LEU A 609 25.34 -14.08 10.69
C LEU A 609 26.34 -13.52 11.72
N ILE A 610 26.67 -12.23 11.63
CA ILE A 610 27.57 -11.57 12.59
C ILE A 610 26.98 -11.60 14.00
N THR A 611 25.71 -11.25 14.18
CA THR A 611 25.05 -11.21 15.50
C THR A 611 24.84 -12.59 16.12
N ARG A 612 24.55 -13.62 15.31
CA ARG A 612 24.51 -15.03 15.75
C ARG A 612 25.90 -15.53 16.18
N VAL A 613 26.94 -15.31 15.36
CA VAL A 613 28.33 -15.76 15.68
C VAL A 613 28.91 -15.03 16.90
N THR A 614 28.51 -13.78 17.13
CA THR A 614 28.95 -12.98 18.30
C THR A 614 28.03 -13.14 19.53
N PHE A 615 26.99 -13.96 19.44
CA PHE A 615 25.93 -14.12 20.47
C PHE A 615 25.20 -12.82 20.85
N LEU A 616 25.33 -11.75 20.06
CA LEU A 616 24.65 -10.47 20.28
C LEU A 616 23.12 -10.60 20.06
N ASN A 617 22.68 -11.59 19.29
CA ASN A 617 21.27 -11.97 19.13
C ASN A 617 20.59 -12.40 20.46
N HIS A 618 21.33 -12.64 21.55
CA HIS A 618 20.75 -12.86 22.87
C HIS A 618 20.51 -11.57 23.67
N LEU A 619 20.95 -10.41 23.18
CA LEU A 619 20.84 -9.13 23.89
C LEU A 619 19.58 -8.36 23.49
N ASN A 620 18.63 -8.25 24.43
CA ASN A 620 17.46 -7.36 24.31
C ASN A 620 17.84 -5.88 24.31
N PHE A 621 19.02 -5.50 24.81
CA PHE A 621 19.51 -4.12 24.81
C PHE A 621 20.75 -4.00 23.91
N PRO A 622 20.79 -3.13 22.88
CA PRO A 622 19.74 -2.21 22.42
C PRO A 622 18.91 -2.81 21.25
N LYS A 623 17.92 -3.67 21.54
CA LYS A 623 16.99 -4.28 20.58
C LYS A 623 17.61 -5.27 19.57
N ILE A 624 18.82 -5.79 19.81
CA ILE A 624 19.51 -6.69 18.85
C ILE A 624 18.74 -8.01 18.67
N LYS A 625 18.30 -8.63 19.77
CA LYS A 625 17.49 -9.86 19.71
C LYS A 625 16.26 -9.68 18.81
N GLN A 626 15.49 -8.61 19.05
CA GLN A 626 14.24 -8.30 18.35
C GLN A 626 14.46 -8.18 16.85
N MET A 627 15.44 -7.37 16.44
CA MET A 627 15.85 -7.25 15.05
C MET A 627 16.11 -8.65 14.47
N THR A 628 16.98 -9.43 15.11
CA THR A 628 17.37 -10.78 14.63
C THR A 628 16.27 -11.83 14.66
N SER A 629 15.21 -11.67 15.44
CA SER A 629 14.14 -12.67 15.56
C SER A 629 13.03 -12.55 14.52
N VAL A 630 12.83 -11.37 13.92
CA VAL A 630 11.71 -11.11 12.98
C VAL A 630 12.19 -10.44 11.68
N GLY A 631 13.32 -9.72 11.70
CA GLY A 631 13.83 -8.99 10.53
C GLY A 631 14.21 -9.88 9.34
N GLY A 632 14.59 -11.14 9.58
CA GLY A 632 14.88 -12.11 8.52
C GLY A 632 13.64 -12.43 7.70
N ASP A 633 12.58 -12.88 8.39
CA ASP A 633 11.29 -13.24 7.78
C ASP A 633 10.59 -12.03 7.13
N LEU A 634 10.75 -10.83 7.69
CA LEU A 634 10.29 -9.59 7.08
C LEU A 634 10.96 -9.31 5.74
N LEU A 635 12.28 -9.38 5.68
CA LEU A 635 13.03 -9.09 4.45
C LEU A 635 12.88 -10.20 3.41
N GLU A 636 12.75 -11.46 3.85
CA GLU A 636 12.39 -12.58 2.99
C GLU A 636 10.99 -12.40 2.39
N THR A 637 9.96 -12.13 3.22
CA THR A 637 8.59 -11.86 2.74
C THR A 637 8.59 -10.72 1.73
N ASN A 638 9.31 -9.63 2.03
CA ASN A 638 9.40 -8.48 1.14
C ASN A 638 9.99 -8.90 -0.21
N VAL A 639 11.15 -9.57 -0.24
CA VAL A 639 11.76 -10.04 -1.50
C VAL A 639 10.84 -10.98 -2.28
N GLN A 640 10.17 -11.93 -1.62
CA GLN A 640 9.30 -12.92 -2.27
C GLN A 640 8.04 -12.29 -2.88
N SER A 641 7.33 -11.46 -2.11
CA SER A 641 6.14 -10.74 -2.55
C SER A 641 6.45 -9.82 -3.74
N LEU A 642 7.54 -9.05 -3.64
CA LEU A 642 7.99 -8.17 -4.73
C LEU A 642 8.42 -8.96 -5.97
N SER A 643 9.19 -10.04 -5.79
CA SER A 643 9.65 -10.84 -6.92
C SER A 643 8.48 -11.36 -7.73
N SER A 644 7.47 -11.91 -7.05
CA SER A 644 6.23 -12.39 -7.66
C SER A 644 5.51 -11.26 -8.41
N ILE A 645 5.25 -10.12 -7.77
CA ILE A 645 4.58 -8.97 -8.38
C ILE A 645 5.37 -8.45 -9.60
N VAL A 646 6.69 -8.30 -9.49
CA VAL A 646 7.56 -7.78 -10.55
C VAL A 646 7.56 -8.71 -11.76
N ASP A 647 7.59 -10.02 -11.54
CA ASP A 647 7.59 -11.01 -12.62
C ASP A 647 6.21 -11.05 -13.31
N TYR A 648 5.11 -10.90 -12.54
CA TYR A 648 3.74 -10.78 -13.07
C TYR A 648 3.53 -9.49 -13.89
N LEU A 649 4.07 -8.37 -13.41
CA LEU A 649 3.98 -7.06 -14.07
C LEU A 649 4.89 -6.96 -15.31
N ASP A 650 6.12 -7.47 -15.25
CA ASP A 650 7.04 -7.44 -16.39
C ASP A 650 6.47 -8.25 -17.57
N TRP A 651 5.83 -9.38 -17.30
CA TRP A 651 5.07 -10.13 -18.31
C TRP A 651 3.89 -9.32 -18.87
N SER A 652 3.01 -8.82 -17.99
CA SER A 652 1.78 -8.10 -18.41
C SER A 652 2.09 -6.83 -19.22
N TYR A 653 3.09 -6.06 -18.77
CA TYR A 653 3.57 -4.87 -19.45
C TYR A 653 4.24 -5.20 -20.79
N LYS A 654 4.99 -6.30 -20.92
CA LYS A 654 5.56 -6.71 -22.23
C LYS A 654 4.48 -7.00 -23.27
N SER A 655 3.41 -7.70 -22.89
CA SER A 655 2.29 -8.01 -23.80
C SER A 655 1.57 -6.74 -24.26
N VAL A 656 1.24 -5.83 -23.34
CA VAL A 656 0.61 -4.54 -23.69
C VAL A 656 1.58 -3.62 -24.45
N GLU A 657 2.87 -3.58 -24.10
CA GLU A 657 3.91 -2.90 -24.88
C GLU A 657 3.93 -3.42 -26.34
N GLY A 658 3.68 -4.71 -26.57
CA GLY A 658 3.60 -5.34 -27.89
C GLY A 658 2.44 -4.78 -28.72
N LEU A 659 1.22 -4.85 -28.18
CA LEU A 659 0.00 -4.31 -28.82
C LEU A 659 0.15 -2.81 -29.15
N VAL A 660 0.66 -2.01 -28.21
CA VAL A 660 0.84 -0.56 -28.39
C VAL A 660 1.92 -0.24 -29.45
N LYS A 661 3.03 -0.97 -29.49
CA LYS A 661 4.06 -0.81 -30.55
C LYS A 661 3.50 -1.13 -31.94
N HIS A 662 2.73 -2.22 -32.04
CA HIS A 662 2.09 -2.62 -33.28
C HIS A 662 1.07 -1.56 -33.73
N ARG A 663 0.23 -1.06 -32.81
CA ARG A 663 -0.70 0.05 -33.06
C ARG A 663 0.02 1.32 -33.55
N ILE A 664 1.10 1.75 -32.89
CA ILE A 664 1.91 2.90 -33.32
C ILE A 664 2.44 2.67 -34.75
N LYS A 665 2.94 1.47 -35.09
CA LYS A 665 3.40 1.14 -36.45
C LYS A 665 2.27 1.31 -37.48
N ARG A 666 1.05 0.84 -37.20
CA ARG A 666 -0.10 0.97 -38.10
C ARG A 666 -0.59 2.42 -38.22
N TYR A 667 -0.61 3.17 -37.13
CA TYR A 667 -0.99 4.59 -37.16
C TYR A 667 0.06 5.46 -37.87
N SER A 668 1.35 5.15 -37.73
CA SER A 668 2.40 5.80 -38.53
C SER A 668 2.26 5.47 -40.02
N HIS A 669 2.00 4.22 -40.40
CA HIS A 669 1.74 3.90 -41.81
C HIS A 669 0.49 4.60 -42.36
N LEU A 670 -0.57 4.73 -41.56
CA LEU A 670 -1.75 5.51 -41.93
C LEU A 670 -1.40 6.99 -42.15
N LEU A 671 -0.59 7.57 -41.27
CA LEU A 671 -0.09 8.94 -41.39
C LEU A 671 0.77 9.13 -42.65
N ASP A 672 1.71 8.21 -42.91
CA ASP A 672 2.56 8.23 -44.11
C ASP A 672 1.71 8.26 -45.40
N SER A 673 0.66 7.41 -45.49
CA SER A 673 -0.27 7.40 -46.63
C SER A 673 -1.08 8.70 -46.77
N ILE A 674 -1.48 9.32 -45.66
CA ILE A 674 -2.15 10.63 -45.68
C ILE A 674 -1.19 11.73 -46.18
N GLU A 675 0.07 11.74 -45.71
CA GLU A 675 1.10 12.70 -46.13
C GLU A 675 1.46 12.57 -47.62
N ASP A 676 1.42 11.36 -48.18
CA ASP A 676 1.56 11.10 -49.62
C ASP A 676 0.31 11.52 -50.44
N GLY A 677 -0.77 11.93 -49.75
CA GLY A 677 -2.01 12.45 -50.35
C GLY A 677 -3.06 11.38 -50.66
N GLU A 678 -2.97 10.18 -50.06
CA GLU A 678 -3.88 9.06 -50.26
C GLU A 678 -4.82 8.87 -49.04
N PRO A 679 -6.11 9.28 -49.12
CA PRO A 679 -7.08 9.05 -48.05
C PRO A 679 -7.20 7.57 -47.71
N SER A 680 -6.98 7.23 -46.45
CA SER A 680 -6.67 5.87 -46.00
C SER A 680 -7.43 5.50 -44.73
N SER A 681 -7.59 4.20 -44.47
CA SER A 681 -8.32 3.63 -43.34
C SER A 681 -7.56 2.46 -42.74
N LEU A 682 -7.91 2.05 -41.51
CA LEU A 682 -7.27 0.91 -40.84
C LEU A 682 -7.88 -0.44 -41.23
N ASN A 683 -9.08 -0.44 -41.82
CA ASN A 683 -9.75 -1.64 -42.39
C ASN A 683 -9.82 -2.82 -41.41
N GLY A 684 -10.15 -2.55 -40.14
CA GLY A 684 -10.20 -3.57 -39.09
C GLY A 684 -8.87 -4.20 -38.68
N THR A 685 -7.72 -3.78 -39.24
CA THR A 685 -6.41 -4.38 -38.92
C THR A 685 -5.86 -3.99 -37.55
N VAL A 686 -6.40 -2.95 -36.89
CA VAL A 686 -5.98 -2.59 -35.52
C VAL A 686 -7.02 -3.03 -34.52
N GLN A 687 -6.71 -4.10 -33.80
CA GLN A 687 -7.58 -4.68 -32.78
C GLN A 687 -7.14 -4.32 -31.34
N PRO A 688 -8.08 -4.27 -30.37
CA PRO A 688 -7.78 -3.87 -29.00
C PRO A 688 -7.19 -5.01 -28.14
N SER A 689 -7.37 -6.28 -28.54
CA SER A 689 -6.94 -7.46 -27.79
C SER A 689 -6.27 -8.52 -28.68
N TYR A 690 -5.48 -9.42 -28.08
CA TYR A 690 -4.90 -10.57 -28.80
C TYR A 690 -5.97 -11.53 -29.37
N PRO A 691 -7.02 -11.94 -28.62
CA PRO A 691 -8.12 -12.71 -29.18
C PRO A 691 -8.78 -12.06 -30.40
N ASP A 692 -8.93 -10.73 -30.41
CA ASP A 692 -9.51 -10.02 -31.56
C ASP A 692 -8.61 -10.07 -32.80
N TYR A 693 -7.28 -10.04 -32.66
CA TYR A 693 -6.37 -10.34 -33.79
C TYR A 693 -6.51 -11.80 -34.26
N TYR A 694 -6.69 -12.75 -33.34
CA TYR A 694 -6.81 -14.17 -33.68
C TYR A 694 -8.08 -14.47 -34.48
N ASN A 695 -9.17 -13.74 -34.19
CA ASN A 695 -10.40 -13.78 -34.98
C ASN A 695 -10.23 -13.31 -36.43
N LEU A 696 -9.26 -12.44 -36.75
CA LEU A 696 -9.02 -11.99 -38.14
C LEU A 696 -8.52 -13.12 -39.06
N VAL A 697 -7.93 -14.17 -38.49
CA VAL A 697 -7.35 -15.32 -39.20
C VAL A 697 -8.05 -16.65 -38.85
N ASN A 698 -9.23 -16.57 -38.22
CA ASN A 698 -9.98 -17.74 -37.73
C ASN A 698 -9.10 -18.71 -36.94
N LEU A 699 -8.19 -18.22 -36.10
CA LEU A 699 -7.42 -19.07 -35.19
C LEU A 699 -8.40 -19.72 -34.20
N PRO A 700 -8.30 -21.04 -33.94
CA PRO A 700 -9.38 -21.79 -33.33
C PRO A 700 -9.57 -21.38 -31.87
N PHE A 701 -10.82 -21.27 -31.43
CA PHE A 701 -11.11 -21.08 -30.00
C PHE A 701 -10.84 -22.35 -29.20
N HIS A 702 -11.18 -23.51 -29.79
CA HIS A 702 -11.03 -24.83 -29.20
C HIS A 702 -10.51 -25.83 -30.24
N ALA A 703 -9.51 -26.62 -29.89
CA ALA A 703 -9.10 -27.77 -30.69
C ALA A 703 -8.81 -28.99 -29.80
N VAL A 704 -9.04 -30.20 -30.33
CA VAL A 704 -8.92 -31.46 -29.57
C VAL A 704 -8.01 -32.48 -30.24
N GLU A 705 -7.05 -32.99 -29.48
CA GLU A 705 -6.27 -34.18 -29.82
C GLU A 705 -7.03 -35.40 -29.31
N LYS A 706 -7.34 -36.36 -30.20
CA LYS A 706 -8.08 -37.59 -29.86
C LYS A 706 -7.25 -38.85 -30.14
N ASP A 707 -7.50 -39.89 -29.36
CA ASP A 707 -6.98 -41.22 -29.64
C ASP A 707 -7.77 -41.95 -30.75
N ALA A 708 -7.35 -43.17 -31.08
CA ALA A 708 -7.98 -43.99 -32.11
C ALA A 708 -9.42 -44.44 -31.77
N ASP A 709 -9.80 -44.39 -30.48
CA ASP A 709 -11.15 -44.72 -29.99
C ASP A 709 -12.02 -43.45 -29.83
N GLY A 710 -11.48 -42.27 -30.15
CA GLY A 710 -12.16 -40.98 -30.10
C GLY A 710 -12.17 -40.30 -28.73
N GLN A 711 -11.41 -40.81 -27.74
CA GLN A 711 -11.26 -40.15 -26.45
C GLN A 711 -10.30 -38.96 -26.56
N ILE A 712 -10.60 -37.87 -25.85
CA ILE A 712 -9.81 -36.64 -25.89
C ILE A 712 -8.57 -36.81 -25.02
N LEU A 713 -7.40 -36.82 -25.65
CA LEU A 713 -6.08 -36.89 -25.01
C LEU A 713 -5.64 -35.51 -24.50
N LYS A 714 -5.85 -34.47 -25.32
CA LYS A 714 -5.52 -33.08 -25.00
C LYS A 714 -6.54 -32.11 -25.60
N ARG A 715 -6.66 -30.95 -24.98
CA ARG A 715 -7.41 -29.77 -25.46
C ARG A 715 -6.46 -28.61 -25.65
N LEU A 716 -6.61 -27.85 -26.71
CA LEU A 716 -6.01 -26.53 -26.90
C LEU A 716 -7.14 -25.50 -26.80
N GLU A 717 -7.00 -24.53 -25.89
CA GLU A 717 -8.05 -23.59 -25.51
C GLU A 717 -7.51 -22.16 -25.57
N MET A 718 -8.18 -21.28 -26.31
CA MET A 718 -7.80 -19.87 -26.39
C MET A 718 -8.10 -19.17 -25.06
N ILE A 719 -7.17 -18.35 -24.57
CA ILE A 719 -7.37 -17.55 -23.36
C ILE A 719 -8.10 -16.24 -23.74
N ASP A 720 -9.38 -16.37 -24.10
CA ASP A 720 -10.23 -15.27 -24.58
C ASP A 720 -10.65 -14.28 -23.48
N PHE A 721 -10.80 -14.75 -22.24
CA PHE A 721 -11.13 -13.95 -21.07
C PHE A 721 -10.04 -12.97 -20.61
N ILE A 722 -8.85 -12.99 -21.22
CA ILE A 722 -7.75 -12.06 -20.94
C ILE A 722 -7.35 -11.33 -22.23
N PRO A 723 -7.78 -10.06 -22.43
CA PRO A 723 -7.48 -9.31 -23.65
C PRO A 723 -5.99 -9.19 -24.00
N TYR A 724 -5.13 -9.25 -22.99
CA TYR A 724 -3.68 -9.08 -23.13
C TYR A 724 -2.88 -10.38 -23.10
N PHE A 725 -3.52 -11.55 -22.97
CA PHE A 725 -2.82 -12.82 -23.03
C PHE A 725 -2.59 -13.22 -24.49
N PRO A 726 -1.34 -13.38 -24.94
CA PRO A 726 -1.06 -13.67 -26.34
C PRO A 726 -1.10 -15.18 -26.59
N GLY A 727 -2.25 -15.85 -26.52
CA GLY A 727 -2.37 -17.25 -26.93
C GLY A 727 -3.29 -18.14 -26.10
N TYR A 728 -2.77 -19.32 -25.73
CA TYR A 728 -3.56 -20.52 -25.41
C TYR A 728 -3.08 -21.22 -24.13
N TYR A 729 -3.88 -22.18 -23.65
CA TYR A 729 -3.37 -23.31 -22.85
C TYR A 729 -3.64 -24.65 -23.55
N ILE A 730 -2.73 -25.61 -23.37
CA ILE A 730 -2.94 -27.03 -23.68
C ILE A 730 -3.26 -27.73 -22.37
N GLN A 731 -4.41 -28.39 -22.26
CA GLN A 731 -4.79 -29.24 -21.13
C GLN A 731 -4.74 -30.72 -21.50
N ASN A 732 -4.00 -31.53 -20.74
CA ASN A 732 -3.96 -32.98 -20.87
C ASN A 732 -5.15 -33.65 -20.17
N ALA A 733 -5.48 -34.89 -20.55
CA ALA A 733 -6.50 -35.71 -19.90
C ALA A 733 -6.28 -35.96 -18.39
N ASP A 734 -5.04 -35.83 -17.89
CA ASP A 734 -4.71 -35.89 -16.45
C ASP A 734 -4.80 -34.54 -15.72
N GLY A 735 -5.36 -33.53 -16.39
CA GLY A 735 -5.58 -32.19 -15.89
C GLY A 735 -4.43 -31.20 -16.17
N ARG A 736 -3.18 -31.66 -16.37
CA ARG A 736 -2.00 -30.78 -16.54
C ARG A 736 -2.17 -29.72 -17.63
N MET A 737 -1.76 -28.49 -17.35
CA MET A 737 -1.85 -27.35 -18.28
C MET A 737 -0.47 -26.84 -18.69
N ILE A 738 -0.32 -26.51 -19.98
CA ILE A 738 0.86 -25.84 -20.54
C ILE A 738 0.38 -24.56 -21.21
N LEU A 739 0.84 -23.40 -20.75
CA LEU A 739 0.59 -22.14 -21.44
C LEU A 739 1.40 -22.08 -22.75
N VAL A 740 0.79 -21.56 -23.80
CA VAL A 740 1.39 -21.35 -25.13
C VAL A 740 1.26 -19.88 -25.50
N MET A 741 2.36 -19.14 -25.36
CA MET A 741 2.45 -17.71 -25.66
C MET A 741 2.97 -17.45 -27.08
N LEU A 742 2.14 -16.87 -27.93
CA LEU A 742 2.42 -16.50 -29.31
C LEU A 742 3.16 -15.15 -29.43
N LYS A 743 4.43 -15.19 -29.83
CA LYS A 743 5.31 -14.02 -29.95
C LYS A 743 4.96 -13.19 -31.19
N ASP A 744 4.89 -11.86 -30.99
CA ASP A 744 4.66 -10.84 -32.02
C ASP A 744 3.41 -11.08 -32.90
N SER A 745 2.45 -11.86 -32.41
CA SER A 745 1.36 -12.44 -33.19
C SER A 745 0.50 -11.43 -34.01
N PRO A 746 0.13 -10.23 -33.51
CA PRO A 746 -0.52 -9.19 -34.32
C PRO A 746 0.27 -8.81 -35.58
N SER A 747 1.60 -8.74 -35.50
CA SER A 747 2.42 -8.36 -36.66
C SER A 747 2.58 -9.50 -37.66
N VAL A 748 2.58 -10.76 -37.19
CA VAL A 748 2.60 -11.95 -38.06
C VAL A 748 1.25 -12.12 -38.77
N ILE A 749 0.15 -11.82 -38.08
CA ILE A 749 -1.21 -11.84 -38.64
C ILE A 749 -1.38 -10.74 -39.70
N ASP A 750 -0.93 -9.52 -39.44
CA ASP A 750 -0.90 -8.45 -40.44
C ASP A 750 -0.05 -8.79 -41.67
N GLU A 751 1.11 -9.40 -41.46
CA GLU A 751 2.00 -9.84 -42.55
C GLU A 751 1.32 -10.93 -43.39
N TYR A 752 0.68 -11.90 -42.74
CA TYR A 752 -0.12 -12.94 -43.41
C TYR A 752 -1.27 -12.35 -44.23
N LEU A 753 -2.09 -11.48 -43.61
CA LEU A 753 -3.25 -10.85 -44.25
C LEU A 753 -2.88 -9.82 -45.34
N SER A 754 -1.59 -9.48 -45.49
CA SER A 754 -1.09 -8.67 -46.61
C SER A 754 -0.81 -9.46 -47.88
N GLU A 755 -0.67 -10.79 -47.78
CA GLU A 755 -0.38 -11.70 -48.89
C GLU A 755 -1.49 -12.74 -49.13
N TYR A 756 -2.20 -13.16 -48.09
CA TYR A 756 -3.15 -14.29 -48.07
C TYR A 756 -4.47 -13.92 -47.39
N THR A 757 -5.51 -14.72 -47.65
CA THR A 757 -6.82 -14.65 -46.98
C THR A 757 -7.04 -15.86 -46.07
N THR A 758 -8.12 -15.85 -45.29
CA THR A 758 -8.51 -17.03 -44.49
C THR A 758 -8.90 -18.25 -45.36
N GLU A 759 -9.17 -18.07 -46.65
CA GLU A 759 -9.44 -19.17 -47.59
C GLU A 759 -8.16 -19.91 -47.99
N ASP A 760 -7.00 -19.25 -47.88
CA ASP A 760 -5.69 -19.77 -48.30
C ASP A 760 -4.97 -20.62 -47.23
N LEU A 761 -5.48 -20.66 -45.99
CA LEU A 761 -4.86 -21.32 -44.83
C LEU A 761 -4.52 -22.80 -45.07
N ALA A 762 -5.30 -23.51 -45.89
CA ALA A 762 -5.08 -24.92 -46.20
C ALA A 762 -3.84 -25.16 -47.10
N GLU A 763 -3.51 -24.21 -47.97
CA GLU A 763 -2.33 -24.26 -48.85
C GLU A 763 -1.13 -23.51 -48.26
N ASN A 764 -1.40 -22.45 -47.48
CA ASN A 764 -0.42 -21.59 -46.83
C ASN A 764 -0.73 -21.48 -45.32
N PRO A 765 -0.36 -22.48 -44.49
CA PRO A 765 -0.65 -22.46 -43.05
C PRO A 765 0.01 -21.29 -42.32
N LEU A 766 -0.75 -20.63 -41.46
CA LEU A 766 -0.26 -19.57 -40.58
C LEU A 766 0.69 -20.16 -39.54
N SER A 767 1.90 -19.61 -39.44
CA SER A 767 2.96 -20.12 -38.55
C SER A 767 3.43 -19.01 -37.59
N ILE A 768 3.14 -19.17 -36.29
CA ILE A 768 3.44 -18.18 -35.26
C ILE A 768 4.41 -18.77 -34.23
N LYS A 769 5.48 -18.04 -33.90
CA LYS A 769 6.45 -18.47 -32.87
C LYS A 769 5.78 -18.52 -31.49
N ALA A 770 6.05 -19.57 -30.73
CA ALA A 770 5.52 -19.77 -29.38
C ALA A 770 6.62 -19.73 -28.30
N GLN A 771 6.20 -19.56 -27.05
CA GLN A 771 6.96 -19.86 -25.84
C GLN A 771 6.06 -20.62 -24.86
N PHE A 772 6.64 -21.55 -24.11
CA PHE A 772 5.89 -22.38 -23.17
C PHE A 772 6.17 -22.01 -21.71
N MET A 773 5.20 -22.32 -20.86
CA MET A 773 5.30 -22.27 -19.40
C MET A 773 4.39 -23.38 -18.83
N SER A 774 4.91 -24.26 -17.98
CA SER A 774 4.08 -25.30 -17.35
C SER A 774 3.25 -24.69 -16.22
N ILE A 775 2.00 -25.13 -16.07
CA ILE A 775 1.19 -24.98 -14.87
C ILE A 775 0.93 -26.39 -14.34
N SER A 776 1.67 -26.78 -13.30
CA SER A 776 1.36 -28.01 -12.57
C SER A 776 0.07 -27.85 -11.76
N PHE A 777 -0.61 -28.95 -11.48
CA PHE A 777 -1.73 -28.99 -10.54
C PHE A 777 -1.40 -29.90 -9.37
N PRO A 778 -1.94 -29.63 -8.17
CA PRO A 778 -1.79 -30.53 -7.03
C PRO A 778 -2.53 -31.85 -7.30
N SER A 779 -1.78 -32.79 -7.85
CA SER A 779 -2.07 -34.23 -7.84
C SER A 779 -0.95 -34.92 -7.07
N GLU A 780 -1.24 -36.03 -6.41
CA GLU A 780 -0.26 -36.82 -5.66
C GLU A 780 0.85 -37.30 -6.61
N LYS A 781 2.02 -36.63 -6.63
CA LYS A 781 3.07 -36.91 -7.63
C LYS A 781 4.45 -37.16 -7.05
N SER A 782 5.24 -37.83 -7.88
CA SER A 782 6.56 -38.34 -7.56
C SER A 782 7.67 -37.53 -8.23
N LEU A 783 8.86 -37.61 -7.64
CA LEU A 783 10.08 -36.86 -7.99
C LEU A 783 10.55 -36.96 -9.46
N PHE A 784 9.98 -37.89 -10.25
CA PHE A 784 10.26 -38.02 -11.69
C PHE A 784 9.34 -37.16 -12.57
N GLU A 785 8.20 -36.70 -12.05
CA GLU A 785 7.24 -35.91 -12.82
C GLU A 785 7.56 -34.41 -12.76
N ASP A 786 8.11 -33.92 -11.64
CA ASP A 786 8.64 -32.56 -11.48
C ASP A 786 9.68 -32.20 -12.57
N LEU A 787 10.47 -33.19 -13.00
CA LEU A 787 11.48 -33.03 -14.05
C LEU A 787 10.89 -32.75 -15.44
N ASN A 788 9.63 -33.13 -15.69
CA ASN A 788 8.96 -32.82 -16.95
C ASN A 788 8.35 -31.41 -16.97
N ASP A 789 7.94 -30.85 -15.82
CA ASP A 789 7.42 -29.48 -15.78
C ASP A 789 8.53 -28.44 -16.05
N ILE A 790 9.73 -28.69 -15.52
CA ILE A 790 10.96 -27.92 -15.81
C ILE A 790 11.28 -27.91 -17.32
N ARG A 791 10.89 -28.96 -18.07
CA ARG A 791 11.19 -29.10 -19.51
C ARG A 791 10.44 -28.10 -20.40
N TYR A 792 9.26 -27.66 -19.96
CA TYR A 792 8.44 -26.70 -20.71
C TYR A 792 8.77 -25.24 -20.37
N GLU A 793 9.43 -24.98 -19.24
CA GLU A 793 9.61 -23.62 -18.74
C GLU A 793 10.49 -22.77 -19.68
N TYR A 794 9.90 -21.74 -20.29
CA TYR A 794 10.51 -20.80 -21.22
C TYR A 794 11.02 -21.39 -22.55
N SER A 795 10.74 -22.67 -22.85
CA SER A 795 11.08 -23.32 -24.11
C SER A 795 10.45 -22.60 -25.31
N ASP A 796 11.20 -22.44 -26.40
CA ASP A 796 10.71 -21.87 -27.66
C ASP A 796 9.88 -22.90 -28.47
N GLY A 797 8.96 -22.41 -29.30
CA GLY A 797 8.14 -23.26 -30.16
C GLY A 797 7.54 -22.57 -31.36
N ILE A 798 6.58 -23.25 -32.00
CA ILE A 798 5.76 -22.74 -33.11
C ILE A 798 4.35 -23.32 -32.96
N LEU A 799 3.32 -22.49 -33.15
CA LEU A 799 1.95 -22.91 -33.47
C LEU A 799 1.74 -22.77 -34.98
N GLU A 800 1.24 -23.83 -35.61
CA GLU A 800 0.88 -23.88 -37.03
C GLU A 800 -0.63 -24.13 -37.16
N TRP A 801 -1.30 -23.34 -38.00
CA TRP A 801 -2.74 -23.38 -38.22
C TRP A 801 -3.06 -23.42 -39.72
N ASN A 802 -3.80 -24.44 -40.16
CA ASN A 802 -4.17 -24.63 -41.57
C ASN A 802 -5.65 -24.35 -41.88
N GLY A 803 -6.39 -23.73 -40.95
CA GLY A 803 -7.83 -23.50 -41.09
C GLY A 803 -8.72 -24.67 -40.62
N THR A 804 -8.16 -25.75 -40.06
CA THR A 804 -8.92 -26.89 -39.52
C THR A 804 -8.18 -27.60 -38.38
N ASP A 805 -6.88 -27.83 -38.52
CA ASP A 805 -6.01 -28.45 -37.52
C ASP A 805 -4.98 -27.46 -36.97
N ALA A 806 -4.86 -27.42 -35.64
CA ALA A 806 -3.81 -26.71 -34.92
C ALA A 806 -2.71 -27.69 -34.50
N THR A 807 -1.46 -27.37 -34.83
CA THR A 807 -0.29 -28.16 -34.44
C THR A 807 0.69 -27.30 -33.65
N VAL A 808 1.12 -27.78 -32.48
CA VAL A 808 2.06 -27.06 -31.61
C VAL A 808 3.34 -27.86 -31.45
N TRP A 809 4.45 -27.22 -31.82
CA TRP A 809 5.79 -27.78 -31.80
C TRP A 809 6.64 -27.09 -30.72
N MET A 810 7.27 -27.88 -29.86
CA MET A 810 8.27 -27.41 -28.89
C MET A 810 9.68 -27.70 -29.39
N LYS A 811 10.60 -26.74 -29.24
CA LYS A 811 12.00 -26.91 -29.60
C LYS A 811 12.76 -27.60 -28.47
N THR A 812 13.27 -28.80 -28.73
CA THR A 812 13.98 -29.63 -27.73
C THR A 812 15.50 -29.48 -27.81
N ALA A 813 16.04 -29.14 -28.98
CA ALA A 813 17.44 -28.81 -29.20
C ALA A 813 17.57 -27.77 -30.33
N VAL A 814 18.80 -27.34 -30.67
CA VAL A 814 19.04 -26.30 -31.68
C VAL A 814 18.36 -26.62 -33.03
N PHE A 815 18.28 -27.90 -33.40
CA PHE A 815 17.70 -28.40 -34.65
C PHE A 815 16.56 -29.42 -34.47
N GLU A 816 16.17 -29.74 -33.24
CA GLU A 816 15.13 -30.74 -32.95
C GLU A 816 13.84 -30.07 -32.45
N LYS A 817 12.71 -30.59 -32.92
CA LYS A 817 11.37 -30.20 -32.50
C LYS A 817 10.58 -31.46 -32.09
N GLU A 818 9.73 -31.32 -31.08
CA GLU A 818 8.78 -32.32 -30.62
C GLU A 818 7.37 -31.76 -30.82
N MET A 819 6.47 -32.57 -31.38
CA MET A 819 5.05 -32.24 -31.46
C MET A 819 4.44 -32.45 -30.08
N ILE A 820 3.94 -31.38 -29.45
CA ILE A 820 3.33 -31.46 -28.11
C ILE A 820 1.80 -31.48 -28.18
N PHE A 821 1.23 -30.98 -29.27
CA PHE A 821 -0.21 -31.04 -29.57
C PHE A 821 -0.44 -31.12 -31.08
N HIS A 822 -1.42 -31.93 -31.49
CA HIS A 822 -2.02 -31.87 -32.83
C HIS A 822 -3.50 -32.23 -32.71
N GLY A 823 -4.38 -31.33 -33.10
CA GLY A 823 -5.81 -31.50 -32.94
C GLY A 823 -6.64 -30.62 -33.85
N THR A 824 -7.84 -31.11 -34.16
CA THR A 824 -8.81 -30.46 -35.04
C THR A 824 -9.71 -29.53 -34.24
N GLU A 825 -10.13 -28.41 -34.84
CA GLU A 825 -11.11 -27.48 -34.26
C GLU A 825 -12.48 -28.15 -34.01
N GLU A 826 -13.15 -27.77 -32.92
CA GLU A 826 -14.57 -28.09 -32.68
C GLU A 826 -15.37 -26.82 -32.40
N GLU A 827 -16.60 -26.75 -32.94
CA GLU A 827 -17.53 -25.64 -32.66
C GLU A 827 -17.85 -25.53 -31.15
N LYS A 828 -17.83 -24.30 -30.64
CA LYS A 828 -18.17 -23.94 -29.25
C LYS A 828 -19.63 -24.34 -28.97
N LYS A 829 -19.84 -25.32 -28.09
CA LYS A 829 -21.17 -25.84 -27.68
C LYS A 829 -21.84 -25.01 -26.60
#